data_AF-A0A3N1ME53-F1
#
_entry.id   AF-A0A3N1ME53-F1
#
_cell.length_a   1.000
_cell.length_b   1.000
_cell.length_c   1.000
_cell.angle_alpha   90.00
_cell.angle_beta   90.00
_cell.angle_gamma   90.00
#
_symmetry.space_group_name_H-M   'P 1'
#
loop_
_entity.id
_entity.type
_entity.pdbx_description
1 polymer ?
#
loop_
_entity_poly.entity_id
_entity_poly.type
_entity_poly.pdbx_seq_one_letter_code
_entity_poly.pdbx_strand_id
1 'polypeptide(L)'
;MQRLSQGPRRLPPLWLLIAATAVGAASLHIILPSLPRVALDFGSDYGSAQLALTVYLAAMAPAQLVYGPLSDRFGRRPLLLLGLSGYLLGTMTCVYAGSLEMMLVGRAIQAFGGCAGMVLARAIVRDIHDREKSAGLIAHITMAMSLAPMFAPAIGGWLEVWVGWRVGFLLLSALGASTLVSAWFKLNETLAQPVAIAPRAMVGHYRLLLGSPAFLGYTLGTGLATASWYVFTAGAPYLLVSAMGLAPSAYGTWILLAMGGYTAGNLCASRLSQRLGVDRMIVAGTAIGVAGTALLAVWTGLVAINPFALFVPMMILTFGQGMAQPNGVAGAISVHPHIAGAASGLLGFIQMVVSALATLLLASIQAPYAWPTVSVLTGSVLLSTLAFAYAIFGHRLKRTRPAAAPAAEPVEPTFAATSQPTGPEPMPEATAIWTGLSADEHELQYNPQRAVPDFKDYQAGRQPANDRARETLACRRDLAYGPGRLHDLDFYPVPDQDRAPVHIFIHGGYWRAQDKANFAFVAEHLVANGIAVAVLNYALCPAATLDGVVASALNGIAWVAWNAQEMGGDPARITLSGHSAGAHLGAAALATDWTLRELPADLIKGAVLISGIYDPTPAMRTSVNEDIRLTEELARRHDYERAPVLARCPVEIVAGGQEPTHWIDQSFRYAHHLATHGLGPGVRVTPGFNHFDIMNQYQDPDSDVLRLVLRLASKAST
;
A
#
# COMPACT_ATOMS: atom_id res chain seq x y z
N MET A 1 -37.04 -8.02 -4.81
CA MET A 1 -36.11 -7.60 -5.88
C MET A 1 -35.16 -8.76 -6.19
N GLN A 2 -35.20 -9.26 -7.42
CA GLN A 2 -34.47 -10.45 -7.89
C GLN A 2 -32.95 -10.29 -7.72
N ARG A 3 -32.31 -11.24 -7.03
CA ARG A 3 -30.86 -11.46 -7.13
C ARG A 3 -30.59 -12.09 -8.49
N LEU A 4 -30.14 -11.29 -9.45
CA LEU A 4 -29.55 -11.82 -10.68
C LEU A 4 -28.28 -12.60 -10.30
N SER A 5 -28.29 -13.90 -10.63
CA SER A 5 -27.12 -14.77 -10.66
C SER A 5 -25.99 -14.09 -11.44
N GLN A 6 -24.94 -13.62 -10.76
CA GLN A 6 -23.76 -13.13 -11.46
C GLN A 6 -22.94 -14.35 -11.91
N GLY A 7 -22.95 -14.61 -13.23
CA GLY A 7 -22.00 -15.52 -13.87
C GLY A 7 -20.54 -15.06 -13.68
N PRO A 8 -19.56 -15.80 -14.25
CA PRO A 8 -18.14 -15.49 -14.05
C PRO A 8 -17.85 -14.03 -14.44
N ARG A 9 -17.42 -13.22 -13.45
CA ARG A 9 -17.09 -11.80 -13.65
C ARG A 9 -15.94 -11.70 -14.65
N ARG A 10 -16.24 -11.27 -15.88
CA ARG A 10 -15.20 -10.99 -16.89
C ARG A 10 -14.38 -9.81 -16.41
N LEU A 11 -13.10 -10.07 -16.09
CA LEU A 11 -12.15 -9.04 -15.66
C LEU A 11 -11.90 -8.05 -16.82
N PRO A 12 -11.87 -6.73 -16.56
CA PRO A 12 -11.48 -5.77 -17.57
C PRO A 12 -10.04 -6.00 -18.02
N PRO A 13 -9.75 -5.94 -19.33
CA PRO A 13 -8.40 -6.18 -19.81
C PRO A 13 -7.47 -5.02 -19.45
N LEU A 14 -6.23 -5.33 -19.05
CA LEU A 14 -5.26 -4.31 -18.61
C LEU A 14 -5.00 -3.22 -19.66
N TRP A 15 -4.93 -3.59 -20.95
CA TRP A 15 -4.69 -2.63 -22.04
C TRP A 15 -5.75 -1.53 -22.09
N LEU A 16 -7.00 -1.82 -21.70
CA LEU A 16 -8.07 -0.82 -21.66
C LEU A 16 -7.82 0.22 -20.57
N LEU A 17 -7.37 -0.23 -19.40
CA LEU A 17 -7.04 0.65 -18.28
C LEU A 17 -5.80 1.51 -18.58
N ILE A 18 -4.83 0.91 -19.28
CA ILE A 18 -3.67 1.62 -19.84
C ILE A 18 -4.13 2.67 -20.86
N ALA A 19 -4.98 2.31 -21.81
CA ALA A 19 -5.49 3.23 -22.84
C ALA A 19 -6.27 4.40 -22.22
N ALA A 20 -7.19 4.11 -21.29
CA ALA A 20 -7.95 5.14 -20.57
C ALA A 20 -7.03 6.14 -19.84
N THR A 21 -5.93 5.65 -19.26
CA THR A 21 -4.94 6.49 -18.60
C THR A 21 -4.10 7.29 -19.60
N ALA A 22 -3.62 6.63 -20.66
CA ALA A 22 -2.72 7.20 -21.65
C ALA A 22 -3.39 8.31 -22.47
N VAL A 23 -4.68 8.18 -22.82
CA VAL A 23 -5.42 9.17 -23.61
C VAL A 23 -5.45 10.52 -22.90
N GLY A 24 -5.76 10.55 -21.60
CA GLY A 24 -5.75 11.78 -20.80
C GLY A 24 -4.35 12.37 -20.64
N ALA A 25 -3.33 11.52 -20.46
CA ALA A 25 -1.93 11.96 -20.32
C ALA A 25 -1.35 12.51 -21.64
N ALA A 26 -1.58 11.84 -22.77
CA ALA A 26 -1.11 12.28 -24.09
C ALA A 26 -1.75 13.62 -24.50
N SER A 27 -3.01 13.83 -24.16
CA SER A 27 -3.77 15.03 -24.51
C SER A 27 -3.19 16.31 -23.92
N LEU A 28 -2.57 16.22 -22.75
CA LEU A 28 -1.88 17.33 -22.12
C LEU A 28 -0.73 17.86 -23.00
N HIS A 29 -0.06 16.97 -23.74
CA HIS A 29 1.23 17.24 -24.37
C HIS A 29 1.21 17.34 -25.90
N ILE A 30 0.26 16.70 -26.59
CA ILE A 30 0.27 16.62 -28.06
C ILE A 30 0.20 17.99 -28.75
N ILE A 31 -0.48 18.96 -28.13
CA ILE A 31 -0.68 20.32 -28.68
C ILE A 31 0.53 21.24 -28.49
N LEU A 32 1.43 20.94 -27.55
CA LEU A 32 2.53 21.83 -27.17
C LEU A 32 3.39 22.33 -28.35
N PRO A 33 3.87 21.49 -29.29
CA PRO A 33 4.61 21.96 -30.47
C PRO A 33 3.80 22.91 -31.37
N SER A 34 2.48 22.78 -31.36
CA SER A 34 1.56 23.57 -32.19
C SER A 34 1.14 24.89 -31.57
N LEU A 35 1.39 25.14 -30.27
CA LEU A 35 0.95 26.37 -29.59
C LEU A 35 1.34 27.67 -30.30
N PRO A 36 2.57 27.81 -30.86
CA PRO A 36 2.93 28.98 -31.65
C PRO A 36 2.02 29.19 -32.88
N ARG A 37 1.66 28.11 -33.58
CA ARG A 37 0.77 28.18 -34.73
C ARG A 37 -0.67 28.45 -34.32
N VAL A 38 -1.14 27.83 -33.23
CA VAL A 38 -2.46 28.07 -32.66
C VAL A 38 -2.65 29.56 -32.31
N ALA A 39 -1.61 30.20 -31.75
CA ALA A 39 -1.64 31.64 -31.48
C ALA A 39 -1.83 32.46 -32.77
N LEU A 40 -1.10 32.11 -33.83
CA LEU A 40 -1.22 32.77 -35.13
C LEU A 40 -2.61 32.56 -35.78
N ASP A 41 -3.10 31.33 -35.77
CA ASP A 41 -4.39 30.97 -36.40
C ASP A 41 -5.59 31.67 -35.72
N PHE A 42 -5.50 31.95 -34.41
CA PHE A 42 -6.52 32.68 -33.66
C PHE A 42 -6.21 34.18 -33.51
N GLY A 43 -5.11 34.68 -34.08
CA GLY A 43 -4.72 36.08 -33.96
C GLY A 43 -4.42 36.54 -32.52
N SER A 44 -3.97 35.63 -31.65
CA SER A 44 -3.64 35.90 -30.25
C SER A 44 -2.13 35.93 -30.02
N ASP A 45 -1.70 36.45 -28.86
CA ASP A 45 -0.33 36.28 -28.42
C ASP A 45 -0.05 34.84 -27.92
N TYR A 46 1.22 34.49 -27.77
CA TYR A 46 1.62 33.15 -27.32
C TYR A 46 1.22 32.87 -25.87
N GLY A 47 1.28 33.87 -24.98
CA GLY A 47 0.89 33.72 -23.57
C GLY A 47 -0.58 33.32 -23.46
N SER A 48 -1.45 33.93 -24.27
CA SER A 48 -2.86 33.56 -24.40
C SER A 48 -3.03 32.12 -24.92
N ALA A 49 -2.32 31.71 -25.97
CA ALA A 49 -2.38 30.32 -26.46
C ALA A 49 -1.85 29.29 -25.44
N GLN A 50 -0.82 29.65 -24.68
CA GLN A 50 -0.26 28.83 -23.59
C GLN A 50 -1.30 28.55 -22.48
N LEU A 51 -2.33 29.38 -22.33
CA LEU A 51 -3.43 29.10 -21.40
C LEU A 51 -4.12 27.76 -21.71
N ALA A 52 -4.02 27.22 -22.93
CA ALA A 52 -4.53 25.89 -23.26
C ALA A 52 -3.88 24.77 -22.42
N LEU A 53 -2.63 24.96 -21.97
CA LEU A 53 -1.96 24.09 -21.00
C LEU A 53 -2.39 24.45 -19.57
N THR A 54 -2.36 25.73 -19.21
CA THR A 54 -2.71 26.21 -17.86
C THR A 54 -4.13 25.83 -17.45
N VAL A 55 -5.12 26.05 -18.31
CA VAL A 55 -6.52 25.68 -18.09
C VAL A 55 -6.69 24.17 -17.96
N TYR A 56 -5.93 23.38 -18.74
CA TYR A 56 -5.97 21.94 -18.64
C TYR A 56 -5.47 21.46 -17.26
N LEU A 57 -4.34 22.00 -16.78
CA LEU A 57 -3.81 21.71 -15.44
C LEU A 57 -4.79 22.16 -14.34
N ALA A 58 -5.34 23.37 -14.46
CA ALA A 58 -6.30 23.93 -13.51
C ALA A 58 -7.60 23.10 -13.43
N ALA A 59 -8.11 22.61 -14.56
CA ALA A 59 -9.30 21.76 -14.61
C ALA A 59 -9.03 20.31 -14.12
N MET A 60 -7.81 19.78 -14.35
CA MET A 60 -7.40 18.49 -13.80
C MET A 60 -7.33 18.50 -12.27
N ALA A 61 -6.95 19.62 -11.64
CA ALA A 61 -6.80 19.69 -10.19
C ALA A 61 -8.05 19.24 -9.41
N PRO A 62 -9.23 19.88 -9.54
CA PRO A 62 -10.43 19.46 -8.81
C PRO A 62 -10.89 18.06 -9.25
N ALA A 63 -10.67 17.67 -10.50
CA ALA A 63 -11.02 16.34 -10.99
C ALA A 63 -10.35 15.22 -10.17
N GLN A 64 -9.09 15.42 -9.75
CA GLN A 64 -8.38 14.45 -8.91
C GLN A 64 -9.04 14.21 -7.55
N LEU A 65 -9.70 15.22 -6.96
CA LEU A 65 -10.42 15.09 -5.69
C LEU A 65 -11.80 14.46 -5.86
N VAL A 66 -12.43 14.69 -7.01
CA VAL A 66 -13.84 14.38 -7.26
C VAL A 66 -14.01 12.91 -7.67
N TYR A 67 -13.17 12.38 -8.57
CA TYR A 67 -13.41 11.04 -9.13
C TYR A 67 -13.35 9.90 -8.12
N GLY A 68 -12.49 9.98 -7.09
CA GLY A 68 -12.37 8.94 -6.06
C GLY A 68 -13.70 8.71 -5.33
N PRO A 69 -14.15 9.66 -4.50
CA PRO A 69 -15.39 9.55 -3.74
C PRO A 69 -16.64 9.35 -4.60
N LEU A 70 -16.72 10.00 -5.77
CA LEU A 70 -17.86 9.79 -6.66
C LEU A 70 -17.89 8.36 -7.20
N SER A 71 -16.75 7.79 -7.58
CA SER A 71 -16.72 6.42 -8.06
C SER A 71 -16.93 5.38 -6.96
N ASP A 72 -16.59 5.69 -5.70
CA ASP A 72 -16.91 4.84 -4.54
C ASP A 72 -18.42 4.83 -4.24
N ARG A 73 -19.17 5.86 -4.66
CA ARG A 73 -20.62 5.96 -4.47
C ARG A 73 -21.43 5.43 -5.65
N PHE A 74 -21.04 5.82 -6.85
CA PHE A 74 -21.83 5.62 -8.06
C PHE A 74 -21.32 4.46 -8.92
N GLY A 75 -20.16 3.88 -8.59
CA GLY A 75 -19.54 2.78 -9.35
C GLY A 75 -18.37 3.23 -10.23
N ARG A 76 -17.46 2.31 -10.53
CA ARG A 76 -16.27 2.58 -11.37
C ARG A 76 -16.65 2.71 -12.84
N ARG A 77 -17.54 1.84 -13.33
CA ARG A 77 -17.94 1.79 -14.74
C ARG A 77 -18.67 3.06 -15.19
N PRO A 78 -19.76 3.51 -14.54
CA PRO A 78 -20.50 4.68 -15.01
C PRO A 78 -19.64 5.94 -14.96
N LEU A 79 -18.78 6.09 -13.95
CA LEU A 79 -17.91 7.27 -13.83
C LEU A 79 -16.79 7.27 -14.87
N LEU A 80 -16.20 6.11 -15.20
CA LEU A 80 -15.21 6.05 -16.29
C LEU A 80 -15.85 6.36 -17.64
N LEU A 81 -17.04 5.83 -17.93
CA LEU A 81 -17.75 6.10 -19.18
C LEU A 81 -18.15 7.58 -19.30
N LEU A 82 -18.64 8.18 -18.21
CA LEU A 82 -18.95 9.61 -18.14
C LEU A 82 -17.70 10.45 -18.39
N GLY A 83 -16.59 10.11 -17.74
CA GLY A 83 -15.31 10.80 -17.93
C GLY A 83 -14.78 10.70 -19.35
N LEU A 84 -14.79 9.50 -19.95
CA LEU A 84 -14.38 9.29 -21.35
C LEU A 84 -15.31 10.00 -22.35
N SER A 85 -16.61 10.08 -22.07
CA SER A 85 -17.56 10.84 -22.88
C SER A 85 -17.29 12.34 -22.80
N GLY A 86 -17.06 12.87 -21.59
CA GLY A 86 -16.65 14.26 -21.38
C GLY A 86 -15.31 14.57 -22.05
N TYR A 87 -14.35 13.65 -21.98
CA TYR A 87 -13.07 13.76 -22.67
C TYR A 87 -13.26 13.93 -24.19
N LEU A 88 -14.09 13.09 -24.81
CA LEU A 88 -14.39 13.18 -26.24
C LEU A 88 -15.11 14.48 -26.60
N LEU A 89 -16.08 14.89 -25.79
CA LEU A 89 -16.76 16.16 -25.98
C LEU A 89 -15.76 17.33 -25.98
N GLY A 90 -14.90 17.41 -24.96
CA GLY A 90 -13.87 18.44 -24.89
C GLY A 90 -12.89 18.40 -26.05
N THR A 91 -12.46 17.20 -26.45
CA THR A 91 -11.55 16.99 -27.60
C THR A 91 -12.19 17.47 -28.90
N MET A 92 -13.45 17.13 -29.15
CA MET A 92 -14.19 17.57 -30.34
C MET A 92 -14.46 19.07 -30.33
N THR A 93 -14.72 19.67 -29.16
CA THR A 93 -14.78 21.13 -29.02
C THR A 93 -13.46 21.79 -29.45
N CYS A 94 -12.30 21.20 -29.12
CA CYS A 94 -11.01 21.69 -29.61
C CYS A 94 -10.82 21.51 -31.13
N VAL A 95 -11.29 20.40 -31.72
CA VAL A 95 -11.25 20.18 -33.19
C VAL A 95 -12.00 21.30 -33.93
N TYR A 96 -13.20 21.63 -33.46
CA TYR A 96 -14.08 22.63 -34.09
C TYR A 96 -13.89 24.05 -33.53
N ALA A 97 -12.86 24.28 -32.72
CA ALA A 97 -12.62 25.59 -32.12
C ALA A 97 -12.40 26.64 -33.23
N GLY A 98 -13.29 27.62 -33.27
CA GLY A 98 -13.21 28.81 -34.11
C GLY A 98 -12.57 30.02 -33.41
N SER A 99 -12.37 29.93 -32.09
CA SER A 99 -11.66 30.94 -31.29
C SER A 99 -10.83 30.28 -30.19
N LEU A 100 -9.89 31.04 -29.62
CA LEU A 100 -9.06 30.58 -28.52
C LEU A 100 -9.90 30.24 -27.29
N GLU A 101 -10.89 31.05 -26.93
CA GLU A 101 -11.75 30.84 -25.76
C GLU A 101 -12.53 29.52 -25.87
N MET A 102 -13.06 29.22 -27.06
CA MET A 102 -13.73 27.95 -27.33
C MET A 102 -12.75 26.77 -27.15
N MET A 103 -11.50 26.93 -27.61
CA MET A 103 -10.47 25.93 -27.36
C MET A 103 -10.19 25.78 -25.86
N LEU A 104 -10.07 26.86 -25.09
CA LEU A 104 -9.84 26.81 -23.65
C LEU A 104 -10.97 26.10 -22.90
N VAL A 105 -12.24 26.36 -23.26
CA VAL A 105 -13.40 25.62 -22.73
C VAL A 105 -13.31 24.14 -23.08
N GLY A 106 -13.00 23.82 -24.34
CA GLY A 106 -12.77 22.44 -24.77
C GLY A 106 -11.66 21.76 -23.96
N ARG A 107 -10.56 22.45 -23.71
CA ARG A 107 -9.43 21.96 -22.89
C ARG A 107 -9.83 21.70 -21.44
N ALA A 108 -10.64 22.56 -20.83
CA ALA A 108 -11.14 22.35 -19.48
C ALA A 108 -12.01 21.09 -19.37
N ILE A 109 -12.93 20.91 -20.32
CA ILE A 109 -13.81 19.73 -20.39
C ILE A 109 -12.97 18.48 -20.67
N GLN A 110 -12.03 18.55 -21.61
CA GLN A 110 -11.12 17.47 -21.98
C GLN A 110 -10.27 17.01 -20.79
N ALA A 111 -9.71 17.96 -20.03
CA ALA A 111 -8.92 17.72 -18.83
C ALA A 111 -9.72 17.00 -17.75
N PHE A 112 -10.93 17.52 -17.46
CA PHE A 112 -11.80 16.95 -16.45
C PHE A 112 -12.21 15.52 -16.82
N GLY A 113 -12.59 15.28 -18.08
CA GLY A 113 -12.91 13.94 -18.57
C GLY A 113 -11.72 12.98 -18.57
N GLY A 114 -10.57 13.42 -19.09
CA GLY A 114 -9.34 12.61 -19.20
C GLY A 114 -8.75 12.20 -17.85
N CYS A 115 -9.04 12.97 -16.78
CA CYS A 115 -8.64 12.62 -15.42
C CYS A 115 -9.32 11.34 -14.89
N ALA A 116 -10.51 10.99 -15.40
CA ALA A 116 -11.22 9.78 -14.99
C ALA A 116 -10.36 8.52 -15.18
N GLY A 117 -9.70 8.37 -16.34
CA GLY A 117 -8.83 7.24 -16.61
C GLY A 117 -7.66 7.15 -15.63
N MET A 118 -6.99 8.28 -15.37
CA MET A 118 -5.81 8.36 -14.49
C MET A 118 -6.13 8.01 -13.02
N VAL A 119 -7.34 8.32 -12.55
CA VAL A 119 -7.77 8.03 -11.18
C VAL A 119 -8.41 6.64 -11.09
N LEU A 120 -9.39 6.36 -11.95
CA LEU A 120 -10.23 5.16 -11.84
C LEU A 120 -9.52 3.90 -12.31
N ALA A 121 -8.57 3.96 -13.25
CA ALA A 121 -7.83 2.76 -13.67
C ALA A 121 -7.10 2.09 -12.49
N ARG A 122 -6.50 2.88 -11.59
CA ARG A 122 -5.83 2.37 -10.40
C ARG A 122 -6.82 1.84 -9.36
N ALA A 123 -7.98 2.49 -9.21
CA ALA A 123 -9.04 2.01 -8.33
C ALA A 123 -9.60 0.66 -8.83
N ILE A 124 -9.91 0.55 -10.12
CA ILE A 124 -10.39 -0.67 -10.77
C ILE A 124 -9.40 -1.83 -10.58
N VAL A 125 -8.10 -1.60 -10.78
CA VAL A 125 -7.08 -2.64 -10.55
C VAL A 125 -7.10 -3.13 -9.10
N ARG A 126 -7.17 -2.22 -8.13
CA ARG A 126 -7.22 -2.54 -6.69
C ARG A 126 -8.51 -3.24 -6.27
N ASP A 127 -9.62 -2.97 -6.96
CA ASP A 127 -10.91 -3.61 -6.65
C ASP A 127 -10.94 -5.08 -7.10
N ILE A 128 -10.17 -5.46 -8.14
CA ILE A 128 -10.28 -6.78 -8.79
C ILE A 128 -9.05 -7.68 -8.65
N HIS A 129 -7.92 -7.17 -8.13
CA HIS A 129 -6.69 -7.93 -7.95
C HIS A 129 -6.17 -7.81 -6.52
N ASP A 130 -5.52 -8.87 -6.06
CA ASP A 130 -4.70 -8.95 -4.85
C ASP A 130 -3.56 -7.91 -4.86
N ARG A 131 -2.93 -7.67 -3.69
CA ARG A 131 -1.99 -6.56 -3.49
C ARG A 131 -0.75 -6.70 -4.37
N GLU A 132 -0.22 -7.92 -4.46
CA GLU A 132 0.99 -8.28 -5.19
C GLU A 132 0.78 -8.08 -6.69
N LYS A 133 -0.31 -8.62 -7.25
CA LYS A 133 -0.67 -8.42 -8.66
C LYS A 133 -1.07 -6.97 -8.97
N SER A 134 -1.81 -6.32 -8.06
CA SER A 134 -2.18 -4.90 -8.18
C SER A 134 -0.95 -4.00 -8.29
N ALA A 135 0.09 -4.25 -7.50
CA ALA A 135 1.32 -3.46 -7.54
C ALA A 135 1.97 -3.53 -8.94
N GLY A 136 2.07 -4.72 -9.52
CA GLY A 136 2.59 -4.91 -10.89
C GLY A 136 1.72 -4.23 -11.96
N LEU A 137 0.39 -4.38 -11.90
CA LEU A 137 -0.52 -3.77 -12.87
C LEU A 137 -0.57 -2.24 -12.76
N ILE A 138 -0.54 -1.70 -11.54
CA ILE A 138 -0.43 -0.26 -11.30
C ILE A 138 0.90 0.26 -11.86
N ALA A 139 2.01 -0.49 -11.71
CA ALA A 139 3.28 -0.10 -12.31
C ALA A 139 3.20 0.01 -13.85
N HIS A 140 2.47 -0.89 -14.53
CA HIS A 140 2.22 -0.78 -15.98
C HIS A 140 1.38 0.46 -16.33
N ILE A 141 0.34 0.75 -15.54
CA ILE A 141 -0.48 1.97 -15.72
C ILE A 141 0.38 3.23 -15.52
N THR A 142 1.21 3.26 -14.48
CA THR A 142 2.13 4.36 -14.21
C THR A 142 3.21 4.49 -15.29
N MET A 143 3.69 3.39 -15.86
CA MET A 143 4.61 3.41 -17.00
C MET A 143 3.95 4.09 -18.21
N ALA A 144 2.68 3.78 -18.50
CA ALA A 144 1.94 4.44 -19.57
C ALA A 144 1.79 5.96 -19.34
N MET A 145 1.60 6.39 -18.09
CA MET A 145 1.60 7.82 -17.73
C MET A 145 2.94 8.51 -17.98
N SER A 146 4.05 7.78 -17.97
CA SER A 146 5.38 8.33 -18.28
C SER A 146 5.65 8.34 -19.79
N LEU A 147 5.26 7.26 -20.50
CA LEU A 147 5.52 7.11 -21.93
C LEU A 147 4.63 8.00 -22.81
N ALA A 148 3.36 8.20 -22.44
CA ALA A 148 2.44 9.02 -23.22
C ALA A 148 2.93 10.49 -23.36
N PRO A 149 3.30 11.20 -22.27
CA PRO A 149 3.94 12.51 -22.35
C PRO A 149 5.26 12.54 -23.11
N MET A 150 6.01 11.43 -23.10
CA MET A 150 7.31 11.35 -23.78
C MET A 150 7.14 11.39 -25.30
N PHE A 151 6.18 10.62 -25.84
CA PHE A 151 6.00 10.53 -27.30
C PHE A 151 4.98 11.53 -27.87
N ALA A 152 4.02 12.01 -27.06
CA ALA A 152 2.95 12.88 -27.55
C ALA A 152 3.46 14.17 -28.23
N PRO A 153 4.43 14.93 -27.69
CA PRO A 153 5.00 16.09 -28.38
C PRO A 153 5.71 15.73 -29.70
N ALA A 154 6.41 14.59 -29.74
CA ALA A 154 7.07 14.12 -30.96
C ALA A 154 6.05 13.87 -32.08
N ILE A 155 4.99 13.13 -31.75
CA ILE A 155 3.88 12.85 -32.67
C ILE A 155 3.19 14.16 -33.07
N GLY A 156 2.85 15.01 -32.10
CA GLY A 156 2.19 16.30 -32.33
C GLY A 156 2.99 17.23 -33.24
N GLY A 157 4.31 17.30 -33.08
CA GLY A 157 5.17 18.16 -33.88
C GLY A 157 5.26 17.73 -35.34
N TRP A 158 5.22 16.43 -35.62
CA TRP A 158 5.16 15.92 -37.00
C TRP A 158 3.76 16.10 -37.63
N LEU A 159 2.69 15.85 -36.87
CA LEU A 159 1.33 16.10 -37.32
C LEU A 159 1.12 17.58 -37.67
N GLU A 160 1.69 18.49 -36.87
CA GLU A 160 1.69 19.92 -37.11
C GLU A 160 2.32 20.27 -38.46
N VAL A 161 3.52 19.75 -38.74
CA VAL A 161 4.26 20.05 -39.97
C VAL A 161 3.54 19.54 -41.21
N TRP A 162 2.86 18.39 -41.13
CA TRP A 162 2.24 17.76 -42.31
C TRP A 162 0.83 18.26 -42.62
N VAL A 163 0.02 18.48 -41.59
CA VAL A 163 -1.42 18.76 -41.77
C VAL A 163 -1.92 19.89 -40.87
N GLY A 164 -1.29 20.08 -39.71
CA GLY A 164 -1.64 21.12 -38.74
C GLY A 164 -2.28 20.58 -37.45
N TRP A 165 -2.41 21.47 -36.47
CA TRP A 165 -2.69 21.13 -35.07
C TRP A 165 -4.02 20.41 -34.83
N ARG A 166 -5.04 20.63 -35.66
CA ARG A 166 -6.35 19.99 -35.53
C ARG A 166 -6.27 18.47 -35.64
N VAL A 167 -5.31 17.95 -36.43
CA VAL A 167 -5.13 16.49 -36.59
C VAL A 167 -4.67 15.83 -35.30
N GLY A 168 -3.91 16.53 -34.46
CA GLY A 168 -3.58 16.04 -33.12
C GLY A 168 -4.83 15.74 -32.29
N PHE A 169 -5.83 16.63 -32.32
CA PHE A 169 -7.11 16.41 -31.64
C PHE A 169 -7.99 15.33 -32.31
N LEU A 170 -7.94 15.19 -33.63
CA LEU A 170 -8.63 14.10 -34.32
C LEU A 170 -8.06 12.73 -33.95
N LEU A 171 -6.72 12.60 -33.89
CA LEU A 171 -6.06 11.39 -33.41
C LEU A 171 -6.48 11.05 -31.98
N LEU A 172 -6.46 12.04 -31.09
CA LEU A 172 -6.93 11.90 -29.71
C LEU A 172 -8.40 11.49 -29.64
N SER A 173 -9.25 12.03 -30.51
CA SER A 173 -10.68 11.67 -30.60
C SER A 173 -10.86 10.22 -31.02
N ALA A 174 -10.09 9.73 -32.00
CA ALA A 174 -10.12 8.33 -32.41
C ALA A 174 -9.65 7.38 -31.29
N LEU A 175 -8.58 7.75 -30.57
CA LEU A 175 -8.09 6.99 -29.41
C LEU A 175 -9.07 7.01 -28.24
N GLY A 176 -9.67 8.15 -27.94
CA GLY A 176 -10.70 8.30 -26.92
C GLY A 176 -11.98 7.52 -27.26
N ALA A 177 -12.41 7.55 -28.53
CA ALA A 177 -13.62 6.88 -28.98
C ALA A 177 -13.44 5.36 -28.96
N SER A 178 -12.31 4.87 -29.47
CA SER A 178 -11.98 3.43 -29.38
C SER A 178 -11.88 2.97 -27.93
N THR A 179 -11.32 3.78 -27.03
CA THR A 179 -11.25 3.48 -25.59
C THR A 179 -12.64 3.49 -24.94
N LEU A 180 -13.50 4.48 -25.24
CA LEU A 180 -14.87 4.56 -24.74
C LEU A 180 -15.71 3.38 -25.21
N VAL A 181 -15.67 3.07 -26.51
CA VAL A 181 -16.38 1.93 -27.11
C VAL A 181 -15.89 0.62 -26.48
N SER A 182 -14.57 0.46 -26.31
CA SER A 182 -14.01 -0.72 -25.66
C SER A 182 -14.43 -0.84 -24.20
N ALA A 183 -14.45 0.27 -23.45
CA ALA A 183 -14.92 0.31 -22.08
C ALA A 183 -16.42 -0.02 -22.00
N TRP A 184 -17.23 0.49 -22.92
CA TRP A 184 -18.67 0.22 -22.95
C TRP A 184 -18.98 -1.28 -22.98
N PHE A 185 -18.23 -2.03 -23.80
CA PHE A 185 -18.42 -3.47 -24.00
C PHE A 185 -17.61 -4.38 -23.05
N LYS A 186 -16.43 -3.96 -22.61
CA LYS A 186 -15.48 -4.82 -21.86
C LYS A 186 -15.33 -4.45 -20.38
N LEU A 187 -15.76 -3.26 -19.95
CA LEU A 187 -15.69 -2.87 -18.54
C LEU A 187 -16.99 -3.23 -17.84
N ASN A 188 -16.88 -4.14 -16.87
CA ASN A 188 -17.92 -4.44 -15.90
C ASN A 188 -17.76 -3.57 -14.67
N GLU A 189 -18.83 -3.44 -13.88
CA GLU A 189 -18.75 -2.79 -12.57
C GLU A 189 -17.87 -3.63 -11.62
N THR A 190 -16.89 -2.98 -11.00
CA THR A 190 -15.91 -3.63 -10.12
C THR A 190 -16.11 -3.28 -8.65
N LEU A 191 -16.86 -2.22 -8.36
CA LEU A 191 -17.19 -1.84 -6.99
C LEU A 191 -18.08 -2.91 -6.35
N ALA A 192 -17.58 -3.54 -5.29
CA ALA A 192 -18.31 -4.59 -4.59
C ALA A 192 -19.53 -4.06 -3.82
N GLN A 193 -19.35 -2.95 -3.08
CA GLN A 193 -20.41 -2.28 -2.35
C GLN A 193 -20.25 -0.75 -2.41
N PRO A 194 -21.32 0.01 -2.72
CA PRO A 194 -21.29 1.46 -2.69
C PRO A 194 -21.03 2.04 -1.30
N VAL A 195 -20.09 2.99 -1.21
CA VAL A 195 -19.81 3.75 0.01
C VAL A 195 -20.57 5.07 -0.02
N ALA A 196 -21.13 5.51 1.11
CA ALA A 196 -21.76 6.82 1.21
C ALA A 196 -20.71 7.94 1.11
N ILE A 197 -21.03 9.01 0.38
CA ILE A 197 -20.17 10.20 0.35
C ILE A 197 -20.27 10.86 1.73
N ALA A 198 -19.13 11.05 2.39
CA ALA A 198 -19.04 11.72 3.70
C ALA A 198 -18.19 13.00 3.60
N PRO A 199 -18.73 14.11 3.05
CA PRO A 199 -17.95 15.33 2.80
C PRO A 199 -17.32 15.92 4.06
N ARG A 200 -18.02 15.87 5.20
CA ARG A 200 -17.51 16.36 6.49
C ARG A 200 -16.28 15.58 6.96
N ALA A 201 -16.28 14.25 6.79
CA ALA A 201 -15.13 13.41 7.13
C ALA A 201 -13.93 13.71 6.21
N MET A 202 -14.18 13.90 4.91
CA MET A 202 -13.14 14.29 3.95
C MET A 202 -12.51 15.65 4.29
N VAL A 203 -13.32 16.65 4.63
CA VAL A 203 -12.81 17.95 5.09
C VAL A 203 -11.97 17.79 6.35
N GLY A 204 -12.38 16.94 7.30
CA GLY A 204 -11.59 16.58 8.47
C GLY A 204 -10.21 16.00 8.11
N HIS A 205 -10.17 15.02 7.19
CA HIS A 205 -8.92 14.44 6.70
C HIS A 205 -8.03 15.46 6.00
N TYR A 206 -8.59 16.35 5.17
CA TYR A 206 -7.81 17.40 4.51
C TYR A 206 -7.25 18.43 5.50
N ARG A 207 -8.02 18.82 6.53
CA ARG A 207 -7.53 19.70 7.60
C ARG A 207 -6.38 19.06 8.38
N LEU A 208 -6.49 17.77 8.69
CA LEU A 208 -5.42 17.00 9.34
C LEU A 208 -4.15 16.98 8.49
N LEU A 209 -4.28 16.68 7.19
CA LEU A 209 -3.15 16.62 6.25
C LEU A 209 -2.49 17.99 6.07
N LEU A 210 -3.28 19.03 5.82
CA LEU A 210 -2.77 20.42 5.69
C LEU A 210 -2.19 20.95 7.01
N GLY A 211 -2.60 20.42 8.16
CA GLY A 211 -2.01 20.73 9.46
C GLY A 211 -0.67 20.04 9.71
N SER A 212 -0.24 19.10 8.85
CA SER A 212 1.02 18.36 9.01
C SER A 212 2.16 19.02 8.22
N PRO A 213 3.19 19.59 8.89
CA PRO A 213 4.32 20.22 8.22
C PRO A 213 5.08 19.28 7.27
N ALA A 214 5.19 18.00 7.64
CA ALA A 214 5.84 16.99 6.82
C ALA A 214 5.05 16.72 5.53
N PHE A 215 3.72 16.58 5.65
CA PHE A 215 2.85 16.39 4.48
C PHE A 215 2.92 17.61 3.55
N LEU A 216 2.82 18.82 4.10
CA LEU A 216 2.94 20.06 3.34
C LEU A 216 4.28 20.16 2.63
N GLY A 217 5.40 19.91 3.31
CA GLY A 217 6.73 20.01 2.71
C GLY A 217 6.94 19.01 1.57
N TYR A 218 6.55 17.74 1.75
CA TYR A 218 6.64 16.74 0.67
C TYR A 218 5.71 17.07 -0.50
N THR A 219 4.49 17.53 -0.21
CA THR A 219 3.48 17.84 -1.23
C THR A 219 3.85 19.07 -2.04
N LEU A 220 4.25 20.16 -1.37
CA LEU A 220 4.72 21.38 -2.04
C LEU A 220 6.04 21.12 -2.78
N GLY A 221 6.97 20.36 -2.19
CA GLY A 221 8.21 19.97 -2.84
C GLY A 221 7.96 19.23 -4.16
N THR A 222 7.06 18.25 -4.14
CA THR A 222 6.63 17.49 -5.33
C THR A 222 5.86 18.38 -6.32
N GLY A 223 4.99 19.26 -5.82
CA GLY A 223 4.22 20.20 -6.62
C GLY A 223 5.09 21.16 -7.42
N LEU A 224 6.06 21.79 -6.76
CA LEU A 224 7.00 22.75 -7.34
C LEU A 224 8.00 22.09 -8.30
N ALA A 225 8.46 20.88 -7.97
CA ALA A 225 9.22 20.04 -8.88
C ALA A 225 8.47 19.81 -10.19
N THR A 226 7.18 19.46 -10.09
CA THR A 226 6.31 19.24 -11.25
C THR A 226 6.03 20.53 -12.01
N ALA A 227 5.86 21.64 -11.29
CA ALA A 227 5.67 22.95 -11.88
C ALA A 227 6.87 23.36 -12.75
N SER A 228 8.11 23.07 -12.32
CA SER A 228 9.31 23.35 -13.11
C SER A 228 9.29 22.66 -14.49
N TRP A 229 8.79 21.41 -14.54
CA TRP A 229 8.58 20.68 -15.80
C TRP A 229 7.54 21.37 -16.67
N TYR A 230 6.38 21.71 -16.10
CA TYR A 230 5.31 22.33 -16.89
C TYR A 230 5.67 23.73 -17.39
N VAL A 231 6.39 24.53 -16.60
CA VAL A 231 6.95 25.82 -17.01
C VAL A 231 7.88 25.64 -18.21
N PHE A 232 8.77 24.64 -18.18
CA PHE A 232 9.62 24.34 -19.34
C PHE A 232 8.79 23.93 -20.56
N THR A 233 7.83 23.00 -20.40
CA THR A 233 7.00 22.55 -21.53
C THR A 233 6.10 23.64 -22.11
N ALA A 234 5.74 24.63 -21.29
CA ALA A 234 4.97 25.79 -21.69
C ALA A 234 5.83 26.81 -22.47
N GLY A 235 7.06 27.06 -22.03
CA GLY A 235 7.94 28.05 -22.65
C GLY A 235 8.77 27.53 -23.84
N ALA A 236 9.19 26.27 -23.81
CA ALA A 236 10.11 25.70 -24.79
C ALA A 236 9.59 25.70 -26.25
N PRO A 237 8.30 25.43 -26.55
CA PRO A 237 7.80 25.53 -27.92
C PRO A 237 7.96 26.94 -28.51
N TYR A 238 7.69 27.99 -27.72
CA TYR A 238 7.94 29.37 -28.13
C TYR A 238 9.43 29.64 -28.39
N LEU A 239 10.31 29.20 -27.50
CA LEU A 239 11.75 29.41 -27.68
C LEU A 239 12.28 28.73 -28.94
N LEU A 240 11.82 27.51 -29.24
CA LEU A 240 12.28 26.78 -30.42
C LEU A 240 11.65 27.29 -31.71
N VAL A 241 10.35 27.49 -31.73
CA VAL A 241 9.62 27.81 -32.97
C VAL A 241 9.61 29.31 -33.22
N SER A 242 9.20 30.11 -32.24
CA SER A 242 9.04 31.56 -32.42
C SER A 242 10.35 32.32 -32.27
N ALA A 243 11.21 31.95 -31.30
CA ALA A 243 12.46 32.69 -31.07
C ALA A 243 13.65 32.17 -31.91
N MET A 244 13.79 30.85 -32.08
CA MET A 244 14.88 30.25 -32.90
C MET A 244 14.48 29.97 -34.35
N GLY A 245 13.19 30.08 -34.71
CA GLY A 245 12.72 29.79 -36.07
C GLY A 245 12.77 28.32 -36.48
N LEU A 246 12.83 27.39 -35.53
CA LEU A 246 12.86 25.95 -35.81
C LEU A 246 11.46 25.40 -36.11
N ALA A 247 11.42 24.27 -36.81
CA ALA A 247 10.16 23.57 -37.05
C ALA A 247 9.54 23.02 -35.74
N PRO A 248 8.20 22.93 -35.63
CA PRO A 248 7.51 22.31 -34.49
C PRO A 248 7.98 20.88 -34.16
N SER A 249 8.38 20.10 -35.17
CA SER A 249 8.95 18.77 -35.01
C SER A 249 10.28 18.76 -34.24
N ALA A 250 11.03 19.88 -34.24
CA ALA A 250 12.25 20.00 -33.46
C ALA A 250 11.96 19.94 -31.96
N TYR A 251 10.94 20.65 -31.47
CA TYR A 251 10.52 20.57 -30.07
C TYR A 251 10.15 19.13 -29.68
N GLY A 252 9.34 18.49 -30.52
CA GLY A 252 8.92 17.11 -30.32
C GLY A 252 10.08 16.12 -30.27
N THR A 253 11.18 16.40 -30.96
CA THR A 253 12.40 15.57 -30.94
C THR A 253 13.26 15.86 -29.72
N TRP A 254 13.54 17.13 -29.44
CA TRP A 254 14.44 17.54 -28.36
C TRP A 254 13.90 17.22 -26.96
N ILE A 255 12.59 17.28 -26.76
CA ILE A 255 11.96 16.96 -25.48
C ILE A 255 12.19 15.51 -25.03
N LEU A 256 12.48 14.60 -25.97
CA LEU A 256 12.85 13.21 -25.65
C LEU A 256 14.13 13.14 -24.82
N LEU A 257 15.08 14.07 -25.00
CA LEU A 257 16.31 14.12 -24.21
C LEU A 257 16.01 14.40 -22.73
N ALA A 258 15.14 15.39 -22.46
CA ALA A 258 14.71 15.72 -21.10
C ALA A 258 13.87 14.58 -20.49
N MET A 259 12.98 13.94 -21.26
CA MET A 259 12.22 12.79 -20.79
C MET A 259 13.10 11.57 -20.51
N GLY A 260 14.14 11.35 -21.32
CA GLY A 260 15.16 10.33 -21.06
C GLY A 260 15.89 10.54 -19.74
N GLY A 261 16.23 11.80 -19.42
CA GLY A 261 16.75 12.19 -18.10
C GLY A 261 15.80 11.77 -16.96
N TYR A 262 14.53 12.17 -17.05
CA TYR A 262 13.50 11.80 -16.07
C TYR A 262 13.36 10.28 -15.90
N THR A 263 13.25 9.54 -17.00
CA THR A 263 13.13 8.07 -16.98
C THR A 263 14.35 7.42 -16.34
N ALA A 264 15.56 7.86 -16.68
CA ALA A 264 16.79 7.35 -16.07
C ALA A 264 16.85 7.65 -14.57
N GLY A 265 16.42 8.84 -14.14
CA GLY A 265 16.32 9.21 -12.74
C GLY A 265 15.31 8.36 -11.97
N ASN A 266 14.15 8.05 -12.58
CA ASN A 266 13.13 7.20 -11.97
C ASN A 266 13.59 5.74 -11.84
N LEU A 267 14.30 5.20 -12.84
CA LEU A 267 14.94 3.88 -12.75
C LEU A 267 16.03 3.84 -11.67
N CYS A 268 16.77 4.93 -11.49
CA CYS A 268 17.71 5.09 -10.39
C CYS A 268 16.97 5.07 -9.03
N ALA A 269 15.87 5.81 -8.93
CA ALA A 269 15.02 5.85 -7.75
C ALA A 269 14.45 4.47 -7.38
N SER A 270 13.93 3.73 -8.35
CA SER A 270 13.34 2.41 -8.10
C SER A 270 14.36 1.38 -7.59
N ARG A 271 15.64 1.52 -7.94
CA ARG A 271 16.71 0.61 -7.51
C ARG A 271 17.40 1.02 -6.22
N LEU A 272 17.63 2.31 -6.01
CA LEU A 272 18.44 2.81 -4.90
C LEU A 272 17.62 3.28 -3.69
N SER A 273 16.33 3.58 -3.85
CA SER A 273 15.49 4.07 -2.74
C SER A 273 15.38 3.08 -1.58
N GLN A 274 15.37 1.77 -1.85
CA GLN A 274 15.36 0.74 -0.80
C GLN A 274 16.66 0.70 0.01
N ARG A 275 17.81 1.05 -0.62
CA ARG A 275 19.13 1.02 0.03
C ARG A 275 19.49 2.32 0.74
N LEU A 276 19.16 3.46 0.12
CA LEU A 276 19.57 4.79 0.59
C LEU A 276 18.49 5.51 1.41
N GLY A 277 17.23 5.10 1.29
CA GLY A 277 16.09 5.73 1.94
C GLY A 277 15.54 6.94 1.16
N VAL A 278 14.26 7.22 1.39
CA VAL A 278 13.47 8.27 0.70
C VAL A 278 14.11 9.65 0.82
N ASP A 279 14.45 10.09 2.04
CA ASP A 279 14.99 11.43 2.31
C ASP A 279 16.33 11.69 1.60
N ARG A 280 17.24 10.70 1.61
CA ARG A 280 18.56 10.85 0.95
C ARG A 280 18.42 10.92 -0.56
N MET A 281 17.51 10.14 -1.12
CA MET A 281 17.20 10.19 -2.55
C MET A 281 16.60 11.53 -2.96
N ILE A 282 15.73 12.11 -2.12
CA ILE A 282 15.18 13.46 -2.34
C ILE A 282 16.31 14.49 -2.34
N VAL A 283 17.18 14.49 -1.32
CA VAL A 283 18.30 15.45 -1.22
C VAL A 283 19.25 15.32 -2.41
N ALA A 284 19.61 14.10 -2.81
CA ALA A 284 20.47 13.88 -3.98
C ALA A 284 19.79 14.38 -5.27
N GLY A 285 18.50 14.04 -5.46
CA GLY A 285 17.74 14.44 -6.63
C GLY A 285 17.56 15.97 -6.74
N THR A 286 17.24 16.65 -5.64
CA THR A 286 17.09 18.11 -5.64
C THR A 286 18.42 18.82 -5.85
N ALA A 287 19.53 18.32 -5.29
CA ALA A 287 20.87 18.86 -5.55
C ALA A 287 21.25 18.79 -7.03
N ILE A 288 20.97 17.65 -7.69
CA ILE A 288 21.17 17.49 -9.13
C ILE A 288 20.24 18.44 -9.91
N GLY A 289 18.98 18.57 -9.48
CA GLY A 289 18.02 19.51 -10.02
C GLY A 289 18.53 20.97 -9.99
N VAL A 290 19.09 21.38 -8.86
CA VAL A 290 19.71 22.71 -8.67
C VAL A 290 20.92 22.89 -9.58
N ALA A 291 21.79 21.88 -9.71
CA ALA A 291 22.91 21.94 -10.64
C ALA A 291 22.44 22.07 -12.10
N GLY A 292 21.39 21.34 -12.49
CA GLY A 292 20.79 21.42 -13.82
C GLY A 292 20.21 22.81 -14.12
N THR A 293 19.46 23.41 -13.19
CA THR A 293 18.90 24.76 -13.39
C THR A 293 19.98 25.85 -13.34
N ALA A 294 21.03 25.67 -12.54
CA ALA A 294 22.17 26.58 -12.52
C ALA A 294 22.92 26.55 -13.87
N LEU A 295 23.16 25.34 -14.41
CA LEU A 295 23.75 25.19 -15.74
C LEU A 295 22.86 25.80 -16.82
N LEU A 296 21.54 25.63 -16.74
CA LEU A 296 20.58 26.26 -17.66
C LEU A 296 20.71 27.78 -17.64
N ALA A 297 20.73 28.39 -16.45
CA ALA A 297 20.85 29.84 -16.30
C ALA A 297 22.20 30.37 -16.80
N VAL A 298 23.30 29.71 -16.46
CA VAL A 298 24.65 30.10 -16.90
C VAL A 298 24.80 29.96 -18.41
N TRP A 299 24.39 28.83 -18.99
CA TRP A 299 24.53 28.60 -20.42
C TRP A 299 23.67 29.59 -21.22
N THR A 300 22.42 29.81 -20.80
CA THR A 300 21.52 30.80 -21.43
C THR A 300 22.05 32.23 -21.32
N GLY A 301 22.77 32.57 -20.24
CA GLY A 301 23.34 33.90 -20.04
C GLY A 301 24.66 34.16 -20.77
N LEU A 302 25.43 33.12 -21.09
CA LEU A 302 26.77 33.23 -21.69
C LEU A 302 26.80 32.93 -23.19
N VAL A 303 25.86 32.15 -23.71
CA VAL A 303 25.84 31.70 -25.10
C VAL A 303 24.48 32.03 -25.73
N ALA A 304 24.48 32.29 -27.04
CA ALA A 304 23.25 32.43 -27.81
C ALA A 304 22.33 31.21 -27.62
N ILE A 305 21.03 31.47 -27.45
CA ILE A 305 20.02 30.45 -27.18
C ILE A 305 20.01 29.44 -28.34
N ASN A 306 20.22 28.18 -28.03
CA ASN A 306 20.16 27.07 -28.97
C ASN A 306 19.57 25.83 -28.28
N PRO A 307 19.17 24.78 -29.02
CA PRO A 307 18.54 23.62 -28.41
C PRO A 307 19.41 22.91 -27.35
N PHE A 308 20.72 22.79 -27.55
CA PHE A 308 21.61 22.14 -26.57
C PHE A 308 21.63 22.91 -25.25
N ALA A 309 21.70 24.25 -25.31
CA ALA A 309 21.68 25.11 -24.13
C ALA A 309 20.40 24.97 -23.30
N LEU A 310 19.29 24.55 -23.91
CA LEU A 310 18.02 24.30 -23.21
C LEU A 310 17.90 22.86 -22.73
N PHE A 311 18.14 21.88 -23.61
CA PHE A 311 17.76 20.49 -23.34
C PHE A 311 18.82 19.67 -22.60
N VAL A 312 20.11 19.99 -22.73
CA VAL A 312 21.17 19.29 -21.95
C VAL A 312 21.06 19.61 -20.45
N PRO A 313 20.94 20.89 -20.03
CA PRO A 313 20.72 21.19 -18.61
C PRO A 313 19.39 20.66 -18.10
N MET A 314 18.34 20.68 -18.94
CA MET A 314 17.05 20.10 -18.59
C MET A 314 17.09 18.59 -18.41
N MET A 315 17.90 17.86 -19.18
CA MET A 315 18.12 16.42 -18.97
C MET A 315 18.72 16.14 -17.57
N ILE A 316 19.69 16.95 -17.15
CA ILE A 316 20.29 16.83 -15.80
C ILE A 316 19.24 17.16 -14.73
N LEU A 317 18.52 18.26 -14.91
CA LEU A 317 17.46 18.68 -13.99
C LEU A 317 16.40 17.60 -13.84
N THR A 318 15.89 17.09 -14.96
CA THR A 318 14.82 16.07 -14.98
C THR A 318 15.30 14.73 -14.47
N PHE A 319 16.58 14.37 -14.63
CA PHE A 319 17.18 13.22 -13.94
C PHE A 319 17.10 13.37 -12.42
N GLY A 320 17.50 14.53 -11.89
CA GLY A 320 17.34 14.85 -10.46
C GLY A 320 15.88 14.79 -10.01
N GLN A 321 14.95 15.30 -10.81
CA GLN A 321 13.51 15.22 -10.52
C GLN A 321 12.97 13.79 -10.58
N GLY A 322 13.44 12.97 -11.52
CA GLY A 322 13.11 11.55 -11.61
C GLY A 322 13.53 10.78 -10.35
N MET A 323 14.54 11.25 -9.63
CA MET A 323 14.93 10.74 -8.32
C MET A 323 14.06 11.30 -7.18
N ALA A 324 13.90 12.62 -7.12
CA ALA A 324 13.25 13.29 -5.99
C ALA A 324 11.71 13.11 -5.97
N GLN A 325 11.05 13.22 -7.12
CA GLN A 325 9.60 13.25 -7.22
C GLN A 325 8.89 11.95 -6.77
N PRO A 326 9.26 10.73 -7.23
CA PRO A 326 8.60 9.51 -6.75
C PRO A 326 8.80 9.28 -5.26
N ASN A 327 9.97 9.66 -4.73
CA ASN A 327 10.27 9.62 -3.31
C ASN A 327 9.45 10.67 -2.52
N GLY A 328 9.27 11.87 -3.06
CA GLY A 328 8.42 12.91 -2.47
C GLY A 328 6.95 12.50 -2.38
N VAL A 329 6.41 11.87 -3.44
CA VAL A 329 5.04 11.30 -3.43
C VAL A 329 4.92 10.21 -2.37
N ALA A 330 5.87 9.29 -2.31
CA ALA A 330 5.89 8.23 -1.30
C ALA A 330 5.98 8.80 0.12
N GLY A 331 6.85 9.79 0.32
CA GLY A 331 7.02 10.52 1.58
C GLY A 331 5.71 11.16 2.04
N ALA A 332 5.03 11.92 1.19
CA ALA A 332 3.74 12.55 1.50
C ALA A 332 2.66 11.54 1.90
N ILE A 333 2.51 10.44 1.14
CA ILE A 333 1.49 9.41 1.42
C ILE A 333 1.80 8.68 2.73
N SER A 334 3.09 8.51 3.06
CA SER A 334 3.52 7.81 4.27
C SER A 334 3.26 8.57 5.58
N VAL A 335 3.02 9.89 5.54
CA VAL A 335 2.84 10.71 6.75
C VAL A 335 1.61 10.29 7.56
N HIS A 336 0.51 9.95 6.88
CA HIS A 336 -0.72 9.48 7.51
C HIS A 336 -1.28 8.25 6.76
N PRO A 337 -0.76 7.04 7.01
CA PRO A 337 -1.10 5.84 6.25
C PRO A 337 -2.60 5.49 6.28
N HIS A 338 -3.28 5.75 7.40
CA HIS A 338 -4.71 5.47 7.57
C HIS A 338 -5.63 6.27 6.64
N ILE A 339 -5.14 7.38 6.08
CA ILE A 339 -5.89 8.23 5.13
C ILE A 339 -5.12 8.41 3.81
N ALA A 340 -4.34 7.41 3.41
CA ALA A 340 -3.49 7.42 2.21
C ALA A 340 -4.25 7.80 0.92
N GLY A 341 -5.52 7.41 0.78
CA GLY A 341 -6.36 7.80 -0.35
C GLY A 341 -6.62 9.32 -0.41
N ALA A 342 -6.97 9.92 0.73
CA ALA A 342 -7.16 11.37 0.84
C ALA A 342 -5.83 12.12 0.63
N ALA A 343 -4.73 11.58 1.16
CA ALA A 343 -3.38 12.11 0.97
C ALA A 343 -2.97 12.13 -0.51
N SER A 344 -3.18 11.03 -1.24
CA SER A 344 -2.86 10.95 -2.66
C SER A 344 -3.71 11.90 -3.51
N GLY A 345 -5.02 12.02 -3.21
CA GLY A 345 -5.90 12.95 -3.92
C GLY A 345 -5.53 14.41 -3.68
N LEU A 346 -5.28 14.79 -2.43
CA LEU A 346 -4.89 16.15 -2.05
C LEU A 346 -3.51 16.53 -2.59
N LEU A 347 -2.55 15.59 -2.58
CA LEU A 347 -1.24 15.79 -3.20
C LEU A 347 -1.38 16.11 -4.68
N GLY A 348 -2.17 15.30 -5.41
CA GLY A 348 -2.40 15.51 -6.83
C GLY A 348 -3.08 16.84 -7.15
N PHE A 349 -4.08 17.22 -6.34
CA PHE A 349 -4.72 18.53 -6.43
C PHE A 349 -3.71 19.68 -6.27
N ILE A 350 -2.93 19.68 -5.18
CA ILE A 350 -1.95 20.74 -4.91
C ILE A 350 -0.89 20.78 -6.01
N GLN A 351 -0.42 19.61 -6.46
CA GLN A 351 0.56 19.50 -7.55
C GLN A 351 0.08 20.15 -8.84
N MET A 352 -1.19 19.93 -9.22
CA MET A 352 -1.78 20.54 -10.42
C MET A 352 -2.03 22.04 -10.25
N VAL A 353 -2.52 22.49 -9.08
CA VAL A 353 -2.74 23.92 -8.79
C VAL A 353 -1.42 24.69 -8.85
N VAL A 354 -0.37 24.19 -8.18
CA VAL A 354 0.95 24.84 -8.18
C VAL A 354 1.52 24.91 -9.60
N SER A 355 1.33 23.86 -10.40
CA SER A 355 1.75 23.84 -11.81
C SER A 355 0.96 24.82 -12.68
N ALA A 356 -0.36 24.91 -12.48
CA ALA A 356 -1.20 25.87 -13.19
C ALA A 356 -0.80 27.32 -12.84
N LEU A 357 -0.56 27.62 -11.56
CA LEU A 357 -0.11 28.94 -11.12
C LEU A 357 1.27 29.31 -11.69
N ALA A 358 2.21 28.38 -11.72
CA ALA A 358 3.54 28.63 -12.29
C ALA A 358 3.49 28.86 -13.81
N THR A 359 2.67 28.09 -14.54
CA THR A 359 2.48 28.30 -15.98
C THR A 359 1.68 29.56 -16.30
N LEU A 360 0.75 29.96 -15.44
CA LEU A 360 0.05 31.25 -15.53
C LEU A 360 1.00 32.42 -15.31
N LEU A 361 1.88 32.31 -14.29
CA LEU A 361 2.94 33.30 -14.06
C LEU A 361 3.80 33.43 -15.31
N LEU A 362 4.30 32.32 -15.87
CA LEU A 362 5.08 32.34 -17.10
C LEU A 362 4.32 33.01 -18.25
N ALA A 363 3.03 32.67 -18.46
CA ALA A 363 2.22 33.27 -19.52
C ALA A 363 2.14 34.80 -19.41
N SER A 364 2.06 35.33 -18.18
CA SER A 364 1.96 36.78 -17.91
C SER A 364 3.26 37.57 -18.14
N ILE A 365 4.42 36.92 -18.11
CA ILE A 365 5.74 37.55 -18.26
C ILE A 365 6.51 37.03 -19.47
N GLN A 366 5.84 36.29 -20.36
CA GLN A 366 6.46 35.67 -21.52
C GLN A 366 7.06 36.74 -22.44
N ALA A 367 8.28 36.50 -22.93
CA ALA A 367 9.06 37.45 -23.71
C ALA A 367 9.88 36.72 -24.80
N PRO A 368 10.38 37.41 -25.84
CA PRO A 368 11.14 36.83 -26.97
C PRO A 368 12.55 36.32 -26.62
N TYR A 369 12.78 35.94 -25.38
CA TYR A 369 14.06 35.43 -24.86
C TYR A 369 13.81 34.43 -23.73
N ALA A 370 14.81 33.62 -23.38
CA ALA A 370 14.63 32.48 -22.47
C ALA A 370 14.46 32.83 -20.98
N TRP A 371 14.83 34.05 -20.55
CA TRP A 371 14.88 34.42 -19.13
C TRP A 371 13.56 34.31 -18.35
N PRO A 372 12.36 34.60 -18.88
CA PRO A 372 11.10 34.34 -18.17
C PRO A 372 10.93 32.86 -17.84
N THR A 373 11.18 31.97 -18.82
CA THR A 373 11.10 30.52 -18.62
C THR A 373 12.13 30.06 -17.61
N VAL A 374 13.40 30.48 -17.77
CA VAL A 374 14.51 30.09 -16.88
C VAL A 374 14.28 30.58 -15.45
N SER A 375 13.79 31.80 -15.26
CA SER A 375 13.59 32.40 -13.92
C SER A 375 12.47 31.70 -13.15
N VAL A 376 11.31 31.49 -13.78
CA VAL A 376 10.17 30.81 -13.13
C VAL A 376 10.51 29.35 -12.82
N LEU A 377 11.22 28.68 -13.74
CA LEU A 377 11.68 27.31 -13.57
C LEU A 377 12.68 27.21 -12.42
N THR A 378 13.70 28.07 -12.40
CA THR A 378 14.72 28.12 -11.34
C THR A 378 14.08 28.38 -9.98
N GLY A 379 13.19 29.38 -9.91
CA GLY A 379 12.43 29.67 -8.69
C GLY A 379 11.63 28.46 -8.19
N SER A 380 10.97 27.74 -9.11
CA SER A 380 10.23 26.51 -8.78
C SER A 380 11.14 25.41 -8.22
N VAL A 381 12.32 25.20 -8.81
CA VAL A 381 13.30 24.19 -8.32
C VAL A 381 13.87 24.56 -6.96
N LEU A 382 14.20 25.84 -6.73
CA LEU A 382 14.73 26.31 -5.46
C LEU A 382 13.68 26.20 -4.36
N LEU A 383 12.45 26.66 -4.62
CA LEU A 383 11.34 26.53 -3.67
C LEU A 383 10.99 25.04 -3.40
N SER A 384 11.05 24.18 -4.42
CA SER A 384 10.88 22.73 -4.24
C SER A 384 11.94 22.17 -3.27
N THR A 385 13.20 22.56 -3.45
CA THR A 385 14.30 22.14 -2.57
C THR A 385 14.09 22.59 -1.14
N LEU A 386 13.66 23.86 -0.94
CA LEU A 386 13.34 24.39 0.39
C LEU A 386 12.15 23.67 1.03
N ALA A 387 11.10 23.37 0.27
CA ALA A 387 9.93 22.63 0.76
C ALA A 387 10.28 21.20 1.18
N PHE A 388 11.11 20.50 0.41
CA PHE A 388 11.61 19.18 0.79
C PHE A 388 12.53 19.24 2.01
N ALA A 389 13.42 20.23 2.09
CA ALA A 389 14.24 20.46 3.28
C ALA A 389 13.36 20.67 4.52
N TYR A 390 12.34 21.53 4.42
CA TYR A 390 11.38 21.77 5.49
C TYR A 390 10.67 20.49 5.95
N ALA A 391 10.25 19.62 5.02
CA ALA A 391 9.65 18.32 5.34
C ALA A 391 10.62 17.44 6.16
N ILE A 392 11.85 17.30 5.69
CA ILE A 392 12.88 16.42 6.26
C ILE A 392 13.31 16.93 7.65
N PHE A 393 13.55 18.25 7.78
CA PHE A 393 13.91 18.86 9.07
C PHE A 393 12.76 18.81 10.08
N GLY A 394 11.52 19.09 9.65
CA GLY A 394 10.34 19.02 10.51
C GLY A 394 10.06 17.60 11.03
N HIS A 395 10.33 16.59 10.20
CA HIS A 395 10.21 15.17 10.59
C HIS A 395 11.28 14.77 11.62
N ARG A 396 12.52 15.26 11.47
CA ARG A 396 13.61 15.01 12.43
C ARG A 396 13.38 15.69 13.79
N LEU A 397 12.88 16.93 13.80
CA LEU A 397 12.61 17.68 15.04
C LEU A 397 11.49 17.07 15.90
N LYS A 398 10.51 16.39 15.30
CA LYS A 398 9.49 15.65 16.04
C LYS A 398 9.99 14.34 16.63
N ARG A 399 11.02 13.72 16.04
CA ARG A 399 11.71 12.54 16.60
C ARG A 399 12.65 12.89 17.76
N THR A 400 13.17 14.11 17.79
CA THR A 400 14.09 14.60 18.85
C THR A 400 13.37 15.32 19.99
N ARG A 401 12.05 15.49 19.94
CA ARG A 401 11.27 15.94 21.10
C ARG A 401 11.03 14.73 22.00
N PRO A 402 11.63 14.64 23.21
CA PRO A 402 11.26 13.58 24.14
C PRO A 402 9.76 13.70 24.39
N ALA A 403 9.04 12.58 24.29
CA ALA A 403 7.67 12.52 24.77
C ALA A 403 7.69 12.99 26.23
N ALA A 404 6.87 13.98 26.56
CA ALA A 404 6.68 14.37 27.96
C ALA A 404 6.24 13.11 28.71
N ALA A 405 7.02 12.71 29.71
CA ALA A 405 6.67 11.60 30.58
C ALA A 405 5.26 11.85 31.15
N PRO A 406 4.38 10.83 31.20
CA PRO A 406 3.13 10.96 31.93
C PRO A 406 3.46 11.31 33.39
N ALA A 407 2.77 12.32 33.91
CA ALA A 407 2.93 12.77 35.29
C ALA A 407 2.72 11.58 36.23
N ALA A 408 3.73 11.28 37.04
CA ALA A 408 3.66 10.26 38.08
C ALA A 408 2.59 10.67 39.10
N GLU A 409 1.66 9.76 39.38
CA GLU A 409 0.74 9.88 40.53
C GLU A 409 1.53 9.81 41.85
N PRO A 410 1.05 10.47 42.92
CA PRO A 410 1.71 10.45 44.21
C PRO A 410 1.51 9.08 44.87
N VAL A 411 2.60 8.36 45.11
CA VAL A 411 2.62 7.14 45.93
C VAL A 411 2.61 7.55 47.41
N GLU A 412 1.60 7.08 48.15
CA GLU A 412 1.49 7.24 49.61
C GLU A 412 2.57 6.43 50.36
N PRO A 413 2.94 6.85 51.60
CA PRO A 413 4.08 6.29 52.32
C PRO A 413 3.78 4.91 52.91
N THR A 414 4.70 3.99 52.66
CA THR A 414 4.81 2.64 53.22
C THR A 414 4.80 2.60 54.76
N PHE A 415 3.92 1.76 55.32
CA PHE A 415 4.02 1.30 56.71
C PHE A 415 5.15 0.28 56.87
N ALA A 416 5.88 0.43 57.98
CA ALA A 416 6.92 -0.48 58.42
C ALA A 416 6.36 -1.86 58.76
N ALA A 417 7.01 -2.92 58.25
CA ALA A 417 6.87 -4.28 58.77
C ALA A 417 8.26 -4.83 59.08
N THR A 418 8.37 -5.32 60.32
CA THR A 418 9.53 -5.86 61.00
C THR A 418 10.04 -7.18 60.42
N SER A 419 11.37 -7.27 60.34
CA SER A 419 12.26 -8.45 60.34
C SER A 419 11.64 -9.86 60.17
N GLN A 420 11.99 -10.51 59.06
CA GLN A 420 12.06 -11.97 58.89
C GLN A 420 13.30 -12.37 58.07
N PRO A 421 13.80 -13.61 58.21
CA PRO A 421 15.23 -13.93 58.07
C PRO A 421 15.68 -14.09 56.63
N THR A 422 16.99 -13.85 56.43
CA THR A 422 17.75 -13.92 55.19
C THR A 422 17.51 -15.22 54.40
N GLY A 423 16.72 -15.13 53.33
CA GLY A 423 16.78 -16.06 52.20
C GLY A 423 18.02 -15.77 51.33
N PRO A 424 18.45 -16.71 50.47
CA PRO A 424 19.63 -16.52 49.64
C PRO A 424 19.45 -15.33 48.70
N GLU A 425 20.54 -14.62 48.39
CA GLU A 425 20.55 -13.48 47.45
C GLU A 425 19.77 -13.80 46.17
N PRO A 426 18.99 -12.85 45.64
CA PRO A 426 18.40 -13.02 44.32
C PRO A 426 19.53 -13.20 43.31
N MET A 427 19.50 -14.33 42.60
CA MET A 427 20.41 -14.59 41.48
C MET A 427 20.39 -13.39 40.52
N PRO A 428 21.54 -12.93 39.99
CA PRO A 428 21.56 -11.90 38.95
C PRO A 428 20.68 -12.34 37.78
N GLU A 429 19.89 -11.41 37.20
CA GLU A 429 19.06 -11.69 36.02
C GLU A 429 19.90 -12.44 34.98
N ALA A 430 19.57 -13.70 34.75
CA ALA A 430 20.29 -14.53 33.80
C ALA A 430 20.24 -13.86 32.42
N THR A 431 21.42 -13.58 31.85
CA THR A 431 21.55 -13.06 30.49
C THR A 431 20.73 -13.92 29.54
N ALA A 432 19.86 -13.31 28.74
CA ALA A 432 18.96 -14.07 27.87
C ALA A 432 19.78 -14.99 26.93
N ILE A 433 19.39 -16.26 26.85
CA ILE A 433 20.19 -17.34 26.24
C ILE A 433 20.59 -17.08 24.78
N TRP A 434 19.91 -16.17 24.09
CA TRP A 434 20.15 -15.79 22.70
C TRP A 434 21.08 -14.58 22.53
N THR A 435 21.43 -13.84 23.60
CA THR A 435 22.24 -12.61 23.47
C THR A 435 23.68 -12.87 23.03
N GLY A 436 24.19 -14.09 23.25
CA GLY A 436 25.53 -14.52 22.88
C GLY A 436 25.67 -15.17 21.50
N LEU A 437 24.58 -15.33 20.75
CA LEU A 437 24.61 -15.94 19.42
C LEU A 437 25.21 -14.99 18.38
N SER A 438 25.99 -15.53 17.44
CA SER A 438 26.36 -14.82 16.21
C SER A 438 25.12 -14.55 15.33
N ALA A 439 25.23 -13.64 14.36
CA ALA A 439 24.11 -13.32 13.46
C ALA A 439 23.61 -14.55 12.67
N ASP A 440 24.52 -15.40 12.20
CA ASP A 440 24.17 -16.61 11.46
C ASP A 440 23.51 -17.67 12.35
N GLU A 441 23.99 -17.83 13.59
CA GLU A 441 23.32 -18.69 14.58
C GLU A 441 21.94 -18.14 14.95
N HIS A 442 21.80 -16.83 15.05
CA HIS A 442 20.54 -16.18 15.34
C HIS A 442 19.49 -16.44 14.24
N GLU A 443 19.91 -16.38 12.98
CA GLU A 443 19.08 -16.78 11.83
C GLU A 443 18.74 -18.27 11.89
N LEU A 444 19.71 -19.14 12.10
CA LEU A 444 19.47 -20.58 12.16
C LEU A 444 18.50 -20.96 13.28
N GLN A 445 18.62 -20.32 14.45
CA GLN A 445 17.83 -20.63 15.64
C GLN A 445 16.41 -20.02 15.62
N TYR A 446 16.22 -18.85 15.00
CA TYR A 446 14.96 -18.10 15.09
C TYR A 446 14.31 -17.75 13.75
N ASN A 447 14.84 -18.24 12.62
CA ASN A 447 14.20 -18.14 11.31
C ASN A 447 13.92 -19.55 10.75
N PRO A 448 12.68 -20.05 10.86
CA PRO A 448 12.32 -21.39 10.38
C PRO A 448 12.68 -21.63 8.91
N GLN A 449 12.56 -20.63 8.03
CA GLN A 449 12.91 -20.76 6.62
C GLN A 449 14.42 -20.90 6.40
N ARG A 450 15.23 -20.41 7.34
CA ARG A 450 16.68 -20.62 7.34
C ARG A 450 17.03 -22.03 7.81
N ALA A 451 16.34 -22.51 8.85
CA ALA A 451 16.53 -23.85 9.41
C ALA A 451 16.06 -24.96 8.45
N VAL A 452 15.04 -24.69 7.63
CA VAL A 452 14.47 -25.63 6.66
C VAL A 452 14.40 -24.95 5.27
N PRO A 453 15.50 -24.97 4.49
CA PRO A 453 15.57 -24.24 3.21
C PRO A 453 14.56 -24.70 2.14
N ASP A 454 14.14 -25.96 2.20
CA ASP A 454 13.17 -26.65 1.35
C ASP A 454 11.71 -26.47 1.82
N PHE A 455 11.43 -25.50 2.71
CA PHE A 455 10.10 -25.28 3.30
C PHE A 455 8.92 -25.21 2.31
N LYS A 456 9.20 -24.77 1.07
CA LYS A 456 8.20 -24.66 -0.01
C LYS A 456 7.71 -26.02 -0.48
N ASP A 457 8.55 -27.04 -0.44
CA ASP A 457 8.20 -28.39 -0.90
C ASP A 457 7.17 -29.02 0.06
N TYR A 458 7.29 -28.78 1.36
CA TYR A 458 6.29 -29.22 2.34
C TYR A 458 4.94 -28.49 2.17
N GLN A 459 4.96 -27.21 1.79
CA GLN A 459 3.72 -26.48 1.47
C GLN A 459 3.06 -27.03 0.21
N ALA A 460 3.84 -27.26 -0.85
CA ALA A 460 3.36 -27.87 -2.09
C ALA A 460 2.83 -29.29 -1.86
N GLY A 461 3.49 -30.09 -1.01
CA GLY A 461 3.05 -31.43 -0.64
C GLY A 461 1.70 -31.49 0.07
N ARG A 462 1.30 -30.41 0.76
CA ARG A 462 -0.03 -30.28 1.40
C ARG A 462 -1.12 -29.78 0.47
N GLN A 463 -0.77 -29.19 -0.67
CA GLN A 463 -1.73 -28.60 -1.59
C GLN A 463 -2.83 -29.58 -2.03
N PRO A 464 -2.55 -30.87 -2.36
CA PRO A 464 -3.60 -31.81 -2.75
C PRO A 464 -4.64 -32.06 -1.65
N ALA A 465 -4.22 -32.16 -0.39
CA ALA A 465 -5.14 -32.32 0.73
C ALA A 465 -5.94 -31.05 1.01
N ASN A 466 -5.30 -29.88 0.87
CA ASN A 466 -5.96 -28.59 1.01
C ASN A 466 -7.03 -28.39 -0.06
N ASP A 467 -6.71 -28.67 -1.31
CA ASP A 467 -7.64 -28.56 -2.44
C ASP A 467 -8.82 -29.52 -2.26
N ARG A 468 -8.54 -30.78 -1.91
CA ARG A 468 -9.58 -31.77 -1.58
C ARG A 468 -10.53 -31.24 -0.49
N ALA A 469 -10.01 -30.76 0.63
CA ALA A 469 -10.84 -30.22 1.71
C ALA A 469 -11.69 -29.02 1.25
N ARG A 470 -11.17 -28.15 0.38
CA ARG A 470 -11.93 -27.01 -0.18
C ARG A 470 -13.03 -27.45 -1.15
N GLU A 471 -12.81 -28.54 -1.88
CA GLU A 471 -13.77 -29.08 -2.85
C GLU A 471 -14.88 -29.89 -2.17
N THR A 472 -14.56 -30.65 -1.13
CA THR A 472 -15.48 -31.62 -0.53
C THR A 472 -16.23 -31.11 0.69
N LEU A 473 -15.63 -30.23 1.50
CA LEU A 473 -16.28 -29.75 2.72
C LEU A 473 -17.22 -28.57 2.44
N ALA A 474 -18.37 -28.59 3.11
CA ALA A 474 -19.21 -27.39 3.21
C ALA A 474 -18.43 -26.28 3.92
N CYS A 475 -18.47 -25.07 3.40
CA CYS A 475 -17.70 -23.94 3.94
C CYS A 475 -18.43 -22.61 3.73
N ARG A 476 -18.53 -21.82 4.79
CA ARG A 476 -18.88 -20.40 4.75
C ARG A 476 -17.57 -19.61 4.66
N ARG A 477 -17.27 -19.13 3.46
CA ARG A 477 -15.97 -18.51 3.14
C ARG A 477 -15.95 -17.01 3.41
N ASP A 478 -14.75 -16.51 3.68
CA ASP A 478 -14.43 -15.08 3.74
C ASP A 478 -15.38 -14.30 4.69
N LEU A 479 -15.70 -14.90 5.83
CA LEU A 479 -16.55 -14.29 6.85
C LEU A 479 -15.78 -13.17 7.54
N ALA A 480 -16.15 -11.93 7.22
CA ALA A 480 -15.49 -10.75 7.75
C ALA A 480 -15.85 -10.50 9.22
N TYR A 481 -14.83 -10.39 10.07
CA TYR A 481 -14.94 -9.98 11.47
C TYR A 481 -14.44 -8.56 11.73
N GLY A 482 -13.89 -7.89 10.71
CA GLY A 482 -13.42 -6.52 10.83
C GLY A 482 -13.20 -5.83 9.48
N PRO A 483 -12.78 -4.55 9.49
CA PRO A 483 -12.69 -3.74 8.27
C PRO A 483 -11.45 -4.01 7.42
N GLY A 484 -10.45 -4.74 7.95
CA GLY A 484 -9.23 -5.08 7.21
C GLY A 484 -9.45 -6.26 6.27
N ARG A 485 -8.71 -6.29 5.14
CA ARG A 485 -8.83 -7.37 4.14
C ARG A 485 -8.61 -8.78 4.71
N LEU A 486 -7.71 -8.90 5.69
CA LEU A 486 -7.39 -10.16 6.39
C LEU A 486 -8.13 -10.28 7.73
N HIS A 487 -9.12 -9.44 7.97
CA HIS A 487 -9.98 -9.57 9.15
C HIS A 487 -11.16 -10.49 8.78
N ASP A 488 -10.84 -11.69 8.30
CA ASP A 488 -11.80 -12.68 7.83
C ASP A 488 -11.46 -14.11 8.25
N LEU A 489 -12.39 -15.05 8.06
CA LEU A 489 -12.18 -16.48 8.35
C LEU A 489 -13.01 -17.35 7.42
N ASP A 490 -12.60 -18.62 7.29
CA ASP A 490 -13.40 -19.67 6.65
C ASP A 490 -13.98 -20.56 7.75
N PHE A 491 -15.31 -20.76 7.74
CA PHE A 491 -15.99 -21.61 8.71
C PHE A 491 -16.52 -22.88 8.04
N TYR A 492 -16.08 -24.03 8.53
CA TYR A 492 -16.45 -25.36 8.07
C TYR A 492 -17.41 -25.98 9.09
N PRO A 493 -18.74 -25.91 8.85
CA PRO A 493 -19.73 -26.50 9.74
C PRO A 493 -19.74 -28.03 9.65
N VAL A 494 -20.29 -28.68 10.68
CA VAL A 494 -20.64 -30.10 10.63
C VAL A 494 -22.01 -30.24 9.94
N PRO A 495 -22.14 -31.00 8.85
CA PRO A 495 -23.42 -31.21 8.18
C PRO A 495 -24.48 -31.78 9.12
N ASP A 496 -25.69 -31.26 9.03
CA ASP A 496 -26.88 -31.75 9.75
C ASP A 496 -26.77 -31.79 11.30
N GLN A 497 -25.79 -31.10 11.87
CA GLN A 497 -25.61 -30.97 13.31
C GLN A 497 -25.71 -29.50 13.73
N ASP A 498 -26.62 -29.21 14.66
CA ASP A 498 -26.68 -27.92 15.34
C ASP A 498 -25.86 -27.98 16.64
N ARG A 499 -25.28 -26.85 17.03
CA ARG A 499 -24.41 -26.73 18.22
C ARG A 499 -23.23 -27.71 18.26
N ALA A 500 -22.52 -27.89 17.15
CA ALA A 500 -21.27 -28.64 17.13
C ALA A 500 -20.16 -27.92 17.93
N PRO A 501 -19.26 -28.61 18.66
CA PRO A 501 -18.06 -27.96 19.21
C PRO A 501 -17.28 -27.22 18.11
N VAL A 502 -16.70 -26.08 18.46
CA VAL A 502 -15.96 -25.24 17.51
C VAL A 502 -14.47 -25.30 17.81
N HIS A 503 -13.66 -25.54 16.79
CA HIS A 503 -12.22 -25.46 16.84
C HIS A 503 -11.70 -24.30 15.97
N ILE A 504 -10.98 -23.37 16.57
CA ILE A 504 -10.36 -22.24 15.85
C ILE A 504 -8.92 -22.59 15.53
N PHE A 505 -8.57 -22.63 14.25
CA PHE A 505 -7.18 -22.77 13.80
C PHE A 505 -6.59 -21.41 13.40
N ILE A 506 -5.42 -21.08 13.95
CA ILE A 506 -4.68 -19.85 13.64
C ILE A 506 -3.38 -20.22 12.91
N HIS A 507 -3.25 -19.77 11.66
CA HIS A 507 -2.11 -20.15 10.82
C HIS A 507 -0.79 -19.48 11.26
N GLY A 508 0.32 -20.04 10.80
CA GLY A 508 1.67 -19.48 10.99
C GLY A 508 2.06 -18.46 9.90
N GLY A 509 3.36 -18.31 9.65
CA GLY A 509 3.88 -17.35 8.65
C GLY A 509 4.57 -16.13 9.26
N TYR A 510 5.01 -16.24 10.51
CA TYR A 510 5.83 -15.23 11.19
C TYR A 510 5.18 -13.84 11.20
N TRP A 511 3.87 -13.80 11.41
CA TRP A 511 3.02 -12.60 11.38
C TRP A 511 3.06 -11.75 10.10
N ARG A 512 3.75 -12.19 9.03
CA ARG A 512 3.94 -11.42 7.79
C ARG A 512 3.40 -12.08 6.53
N ALA A 513 3.04 -13.35 6.59
CA ALA A 513 2.68 -14.14 5.42
C ALA A 513 1.57 -15.16 5.74
N GLN A 514 1.14 -15.87 4.68
CA GLN A 514 0.09 -16.89 4.66
C GLN A 514 -1.33 -16.33 4.61
N ASP A 515 -2.28 -17.22 4.27
CA ASP A 515 -3.71 -16.96 4.22
C ASP A 515 -4.46 -18.25 4.62
N LYS A 516 -5.62 -18.10 5.27
CA LYS A 516 -6.56 -19.16 5.66
C LYS A 516 -6.87 -20.13 4.51
N ALA A 517 -6.87 -19.66 3.26
CA ALA A 517 -7.12 -20.49 2.09
C ALA A 517 -6.11 -21.64 1.91
N ASN A 518 -4.92 -21.54 2.52
CA ASN A 518 -3.87 -22.56 2.46
C ASN A 518 -4.00 -23.63 3.56
N PHE A 519 -5.02 -23.55 4.43
CA PHE A 519 -5.14 -24.41 5.62
C PHE A 519 -6.50 -25.10 5.76
N ALA A 520 -7.26 -25.22 4.68
CA ALA A 520 -8.51 -25.98 4.65
C ALA A 520 -8.33 -27.46 5.06
N PHE A 521 -7.15 -28.05 4.78
CA PHE A 521 -6.84 -29.44 5.16
C PHE A 521 -6.96 -29.70 6.67
N VAL A 522 -6.81 -28.66 7.51
CA VAL A 522 -6.98 -28.77 8.97
C VAL A 522 -8.42 -29.18 9.34
N ALA A 523 -9.40 -28.82 8.51
CA ALA A 523 -10.80 -29.08 8.79
C ALA A 523 -11.23 -30.53 8.49
N GLU A 524 -10.50 -31.25 7.64
CA GLU A 524 -10.94 -32.52 7.06
C GLU A 524 -11.30 -33.58 8.11
N HIS A 525 -10.35 -33.93 8.96
CA HIS A 525 -10.58 -34.94 10.01
C HIS A 525 -11.38 -34.39 11.19
N LEU A 526 -11.37 -33.09 11.44
CA LEU A 526 -12.13 -32.48 12.54
C LEU A 526 -13.63 -32.47 12.23
N VAL A 527 -14.02 -32.05 11.02
CA VAL A 527 -15.42 -32.08 10.58
C VAL A 527 -15.94 -33.51 10.51
N ALA A 528 -15.12 -34.45 10.03
CA ALA A 528 -15.46 -35.88 10.04
C ALA A 528 -15.70 -36.45 11.45
N ASN A 529 -15.16 -35.82 12.49
CA ASN A 529 -15.36 -36.19 13.90
C ASN A 529 -16.37 -35.27 14.63
N GLY A 530 -17.22 -34.56 13.88
CA GLY A 530 -18.31 -33.77 14.46
C GLY A 530 -17.86 -32.46 15.14
N ILE A 531 -16.73 -31.90 14.70
CA ILE A 531 -16.21 -30.61 15.18
C ILE A 531 -16.24 -29.59 14.05
N ALA A 532 -16.93 -28.47 14.27
CA ALA A 532 -16.92 -27.36 13.33
C ALA A 532 -15.58 -26.61 13.43
N VAL A 533 -15.06 -26.13 12.30
CA VAL A 533 -13.72 -25.53 12.25
C VAL A 533 -13.76 -24.11 11.71
N ALA A 534 -13.15 -23.16 12.43
CA ALA A 534 -12.90 -21.81 11.96
C ALA A 534 -11.41 -21.65 11.63
N VAL A 535 -11.07 -21.46 10.36
CA VAL A 535 -9.70 -21.18 9.91
C VAL A 535 -9.53 -19.67 9.81
N LEU A 536 -8.78 -19.09 10.74
CA LEU A 536 -8.73 -17.66 11.00
C LEU A 536 -7.59 -16.97 10.23
N ASN A 537 -7.90 -15.92 9.46
CA ASN A 537 -6.91 -14.92 9.05
C ASN A 537 -6.78 -13.83 10.12
N TYR A 538 -5.67 -13.10 10.07
CA TYR A 538 -5.42 -11.93 10.91
C TYR A 538 -4.57 -10.90 10.17
N ALA A 539 -4.57 -9.65 10.65
CA ALA A 539 -3.74 -8.59 10.09
C ALA A 539 -2.25 -8.99 10.08
N LEU A 540 -1.54 -8.70 8.98
CA LEU A 540 -0.13 -9.07 8.82
C LEU A 540 0.80 -7.85 8.79
N CYS A 541 2.01 -8.01 9.31
CA CYS A 541 3.09 -7.04 9.13
C CYS A 541 3.58 -7.02 7.66
N PRO A 542 4.12 -5.89 7.16
CA PRO A 542 4.27 -4.59 7.81
C PRO A 542 3.01 -3.70 7.74
N ALA A 543 1.88 -4.20 7.23
CA ALA A 543 0.65 -3.41 7.13
C ALA A 543 0.03 -3.13 8.50
N ALA A 544 0.19 -4.06 9.45
CA ALA A 544 -0.06 -3.88 10.87
C ALA A 544 1.25 -3.94 11.68
N THR A 545 1.25 -3.39 12.89
CA THR A 545 2.25 -3.72 13.93
C THR A 545 1.86 -5.03 14.62
N LEU A 546 2.76 -5.62 15.43
CA LEU A 546 2.42 -6.79 16.22
C LEU A 546 1.20 -6.54 17.15
N ASP A 547 1.03 -5.31 17.69
CA ASP A 547 -0.20 -4.92 18.41
C ASP A 547 -1.45 -5.12 17.54
N GLY A 548 -1.39 -4.66 16.28
CA GLY A 548 -2.50 -4.79 15.33
C GLY A 548 -2.76 -6.23 14.92
N VAL A 549 -1.71 -7.05 14.77
CA VAL A 549 -1.81 -8.49 14.50
C VAL A 549 -2.52 -9.20 15.65
N VAL A 550 -2.07 -8.99 16.89
CA VAL A 550 -2.66 -9.57 18.09
C VAL A 550 -4.10 -9.10 18.27
N ALA A 551 -4.37 -7.80 18.14
CA ALA A 551 -5.72 -7.26 18.24
C ALA A 551 -6.66 -7.86 17.18
N SER A 552 -6.19 -8.03 15.94
CA SER A 552 -6.96 -8.66 14.85
C SER A 552 -7.31 -10.10 15.19
N ALA A 553 -6.34 -10.91 15.64
CA ALA A 553 -6.57 -12.30 15.99
C ALA A 553 -7.58 -12.44 17.15
N LEU A 554 -7.42 -11.64 18.22
CA LEU A 554 -8.36 -11.64 19.35
C LEU A 554 -9.77 -11.21 18.94
N ASN A 555 -9.90 -10.24 18.02
CA ASN A 555 -11.19 -9.84 17.46
C ASN A 555 -11.81 -10.97 16.63
N GLY A 556 -11.02 -11.72 15.88
CA GLY A 556 -11.48 -12.87 15.13
C GLY A 556 -12.00 -14.00 16.03
N ILE A 557 -11.28 -14.31 17.12
CA ILE A 557 -11.73 -15.28 18.13
C ILE A 557 -13.04 -14.83 18.77
N ALA A 558 -13.13 -13.55 19.17
CA ALA A 558 -14.36 -12.99 19.73
C ALA A 558 -15.53 -13.08 18.74
N TRP A 559 -15.27 -12.78 17.46
CA TRP A 559 -16.28 -12.86 16.42
C TRP A 559 -16.78 -14.29 16.20
N VAL A 560 -15.90 -15.29 16.20
CA VAL A 560 -16.31 -16.70 16.15
C VAL A 560 -17.22 -17.00 17.34
N ALA A 561 -16.88 -16.55 18.55
CA ALA A 561 -17.70 -16.78 19.72
C ALA A 561 -19.10 -16.16 19.62
N TRP A 562 -19.21 -14.92 19.15
CA TRP A 562 -20.52 -14.26 18.97
C TRP A 562 -21.38 -14.89 17.88
N ASN A 563 -20.76 -15.45 16.84
CA ASN A 563 -21.47 -15.94 15.66
C ASN A 563 -21.57 -17.47 15.60
N ALA A 564 -20.95 -18.20 16.53
CA ALA A 564 -20.87 -19.67 16.49
C ALA A 564 -22.24 -20.31 16.34
N GLN A 565 -23.23 -19.89 17.15
CA GLN A 565 -24.58 -20.45 17.14
C GLN A 565 -25.26 -20.31 15.77
N GLU A 566 -25.18 -19.14 15.13
CA GLU A 566 -25.75 -18.92 13.78
C GLU A 566 -25.03 -19.75 12.69
N MET A 567 -23.82 -20.18 12.98
CA MET A 567 -23.01 -21.02 12.11
C MET A 567 -23.16 -22.52 12.35
N GLY A 568 -24.00 -22.92 13.32
CA GLY A 568 -24.20 -24.32 13.73
C GLY A 568 -23.17 -24.82 14.73
N GLY A 569 -22.37 -23.92 15.29
CA GLY A 569 -21.40 -24.19 16.35
C GLY A 569 -21.93 -23.85 17.75
N ASP A 570 -21.37 -24.45 18.79
CA ASP A 570 -21.69 -24.14 20.19
C ASP A 570 -20.71 -23.10 20.77
N PRO A 571 -21.14 -21.87 21.08
CA PRO A 571 -20.26 -20.84 21.64
C PRO A 571 -19.71 -21.19 23.03
N ALA A 572 -20.32 -22.13 23.75
CA ALA A 572 -19.82 -22.61 25.03
C ALA A 572 -18.70 -23.67 24.87
N ARG A 573 -18.38 -24.10 23.65
CA ARG A 573 -17.48 -25.23 23.38
C ARG A 573 -16.41 -24.88 22.36
N ILE A 574 -15.68 -23.80 22.63
CA ILE A 574 -14.64 -23.29 21.73
C ILE A 574 -13.27 -23.77 22.20
N THR A 575 -12.55 -24.42 21.32
CA THR A 575 -11.13 -24.75 21.49
C THR A 575 -10.31 -24.06 20.40
N LEU A 576 -9.00 -23.95 20.58
CA LEU A 576 -8.13 -23.40 19.55
C LEU A 576 -6.87 -24.22 19.34
N SER A 577 -6.29 -24.08 18.16
CA SER A 577 -4.89 -24.41 17.94
C SER A 577 -4.22 -23.35 17.08
N GLY A 578 -2.89 -23.29 17.17
CA GLY A 578 -2.10 -22.37 16.38
C GLY A 578 -0.76 -22.97 16.02
N HIS A 579 -0.25 -22.60 14.85
CA HIS A 579 1.08 -23.00 14.38
C HIS A 579 2.02 -21.79 14.34
N SER A 580 3.22 -21.91 14.92
CA SER A 580 4.26 -20.87 14.84
C SER A 580 3.77 -19.51 15.36
N ALA A 581 3.69 -18.48 14.52
CA ALA A 581 3.06 -17.21 14.87
C ALA A 581 1.61 -17.36 15.34
N GLY A 582 0.86 -18.35 14.82
CA GLY A 582 -0.48 -18.67 15.29
C GLY A 582 -0.49 -19.27 16.70
N ALA A 583 0.54 -20.01 17.10
CA ALA A 583 0.68 -20.49 18.48
C ALA A 583 0.98 -19.34 19.46
N HIS A 584 1.75 -18.34 19.03
CA HIS A 584 1.94 -17.09 19.76
C HIS A 584 0.61 -16.32 19.93
N LEU A 585 -0.22 -16.26 18.89
CA LEU A 585 -1.57 -15.68 18.98
C LEU A 585 -2.53 -16.51 19.85
N GLY A 586 -2.35 -17.83 19.89
CA GLY A 586 -3.01 -18.71 20.86
C GLY A 586 -2.61 -18.40 22.29
N ALA A 587 -1.31 -18.18 22.55
CA ALA A 587 -0.82 -17.73 23.85
C ALA A 587 -1.40 -16.36 24.24
N ALA A 588 -1.54 -15.43 23.28
CA ALA A 588 -2.23 -14.16 23.48
C ALA A 588 -3.68 -14.35 23.93
N ALA A 589 -4.41 -15.30 23.32
CA ALA A 589 -5.77 -15.63 23.68
C ALA A 589 -5.89 -16.20 25.11
N LEU A 590 -4.89 -16.95 25.57
CA LEU A 590 -4.81 -17.46 26.95
C LEU A 590 -4.48 -16.37 27.97
N ALA A 591 -3.79 -15.31 27.55
CA ALA A 591 -3.44 -14.15 28.37
C ALA A 591 -4.52 -13.04 28.36
N THR A 592 -5.60 -13.20 27.59
CA THR A 592 -6.64 -12.19 27.42
C THR A 592 -7.76 -12.35 28.44
N ASP A 593 -8.17 -11.24 29.06
CA ASP A 593 -9.41 -11.17 29.84
C ASP A 593 -10.60 -11.01 28.87
N TRP A 594 -11.28 -12.12 28.61
CA TRP A 594 -12.43 -12.15 27.70
C TRP A 594 -13.65 -11.42 28.26
N THR A 595 -13.74 -11.19 29.57
CA THR A 595 -14.87 -10.47 30.18
C THR A 595 -14.89 -8.99 29.78
N LEU A 596 -13.72 -8.39 29.53
CA LEU A 596 -13.59 -7.04 28.98
C LEU A 596 -14.10 -6.92 27.54
N ARG A 597 -14.36 -8.06 26.88
CA ARG A 597 -14.92 -8.16 25.53
C ARG A 597 -16.34 -8.74 25.54
N GLU A 598 -17.04 -8.67 26.68
CA GLU A 598 -18.41 -9.18 26.82
C GLU A 598 -18.54 -10.69 26.48
N LEU A 599 -17.48 -11.46 26.74
CA LEU A 599 -17.41 -12.90 26.54
C LEU A 599 -17.12 -13.62 27.88
N PRO A 600 -17.48 -14.91 28.01
CA PRO A 600 -17.18 -15.67 29.22
C PRO A 600 -15.68 -15.70 29.55
N ALA A 601 -15.32 -15.57 30.83
CA ALA A 601 -13.93 -15.65 31.27
C ALA A 601 -13.25 -16.97 30.86
N ASP A 602 -14.05 -18.04 30.78
CA ASP A 602 -13.64 -19.38 30.38
C ASP A 602 -13.92 -19.67 28.90
N LEU A 603 -13.92 -18.65 28.02
CA LEU A 603 -14.23 -18.77 26.59
C LEU A 603 -13.50 -19.94 25.90
N ILE A 604 -12.19 -20.05 26.13
CA ILE A 604 -11.34 -21.10 25.54
C ILE A 604 -11.36 -22.33 26.45
N LYS A 605 -11.90 -23.44 25.95
CA LYS A 605 -12.03 -24.72 26.67
C LYS A 605 -10.80 -25.63 26.52
N GLY A 606 -9.89 -25.31 25.62
CA GLY A 606 -8.62 -26.00 25.46
C GLY A 606 -7.80 -25.45 24.29
N ALA A 607 -6.48 -25.56 24.39
CA ALA A 607 -5.55 -25.05 23.38
C ALA A 607 -4.46 -26.07 23.01
N VAL A 608 -4.17 -26.21 21.71
CA VAL A 608 -2.98 -26.93 21.20
C VAL A 608 -2.05 -25.95 20.48
N LEU A 609 -0.86 -25.71 21.03
CA LEU A 609 0.08 -24.71 20.53
C LEU A 609 1.28 -25.40 19.89
N ILE A 610 1.43 -25.25 18.58
CA ILE A 610 2.36 -26.04 17.76
C ILE A 610 3.52 -25.15 17.28
N SER A 611 4.75 -25.51 17.64
CA SER A 611 6.00 -24.87 17.20
C SER A 611 6.03 -23.35 17.45
N GLY A 612 5.54 -22.90 18.60
CA GLY A 612 5.30 -21.49 18.91
C GLY A 612 6.56 -20.65 19.20
N ILE A 613 6.46 -19.36 18.88
CA ILE A 613 7.45 -18.33 19.24
C ILE A 613 6.84 -17.45 20.34
N TYR A 614 6.97 -17.85 21.60
CA TYR A 614 6.27 -17.24 22.73
C TYR A 614 6.95 -15.95 23.22
N ASP A 615 8.27 -15.88 23.10
CA ASP A 615 9.06 -14.66 23.22
C ASP A 615 9.47 -14.20 21.80
N PRO A 616 8.89 -13.09 21.29
CA PRO A 616 9.21 -12.58 19.96
C PRO A 616 10.52 -11.76 19.94
N THR A 617 11.15 -11.48 21.09
CA THR A 617 12.36 -10.64 21.19
C THR A 617 13.52 -11.09 20.30
N PRO A 618 13.83 -12.40 20.20
CA PRO A 618 14.90 -12.88 19.32
C PRO A 618 14.62 -12.54 17.85
N ALA A 619 13.35 -12.54 17.42
CA ALA A 619 13.00 -12.26 16.02
C ALA A 619 13.55 -10.91 15.52
N MET A 620 13.76 -9.95 16.42
CA MET A 620 14.30 -8.63 16.08
C MET A 620 15.68 -8.65 15.42
N ARG A 621 16.47 -9.70 15.70
CA ARG A 621 17.83 -9.87 15.19
C ARG A 621 17.92 -10.77 13.95
N THR A 622 16.77 -11.18 13.42
CA THR A 622 16.69 -11.97 12.17
C THR A 622 16.28 -11.08 11.00
N SER A 623 16.58 -11.52 9.79
CA SER A 623 16.16 -10.94 8.51
C SER A 623 14.65 -10.86 8.37
N VAL A 624 13.88 -11.66 9.12
CA VAL A 624 12.42 -11.55 9.18
C VAL A 624 11.99 -10.18 9.71
N ASN A 625 12.81 -9.52 10.54
CA ASN A 625 12.49 -8.23 11.13
C ASN A 625 12.40 -7.08 10.11
N GLU A 626 12.94 -7.25 8.90
CA GLU A 626 12.76 -6.28 7.80
C GLU A 626 11.27 -6.09 7.45
N ASP A 627 10.48 -7.16 7.57
CA ASP A 627 9.04 -7.16 7.30
C ASP A 627 8.21 -6.95 8.56
N ILE A 628 8.55 -7.64 9.68
CA ILE A 628 7.72 -7.56 10.89
C ILE A 628 7.91 -6.26 11.67
N ARG A 629 9.05 -5.56 11.48
CA ARG A 629 9.38 -4.25 12.08
C ARG A 629 9.19 -4.21 13.59
N LEU A 630 9.57 -5.29 14.25
CA LEU A 630 9.50 -5.45 15.68
C LEU A 630 10.54 -4.54 16.35
N THR A 631 10.07 -3.72 17.29
CA THR A 631 10.91 -2.94 18.20
C THR A 631 10.99 -3.67 19.53
N GLU A 632 12.00 -3.35 20.35
CA GLU A 632 12.17 -3.97 21.68
C GLU A 632 10.93 -3.78 22.55
N GLU A 633 10.33 -2.60 22.50
CA GLU A 633 9.09 -2.31 23.22
C GLU A 633 7.88 -3.12 22.71
N LEU A 634 7.75 -3.31 21.39
CA LEU A 634 6.69 -4.16 20.84
C LEU A 634 6.92 -5.64 21.17
N ALA A 635 8.17 -6.10 21.11
CA ALA A 635 8.53 -7.46 21.47
C ALA A 635 8.20 -7.76 22.93
N ARG A 636 8.64 -6.89 23.85
CA ARG A 636 8.42 -7.01 25.29
C ARG A 636 6.93 -7.02 25.66
N ARG A 637 6.11 -6.22 24.98
CA ARG A 637 4.65 -6.18 25.22
C ARG A 637 3.95 -7.48 24.83
N HIS A 638 4.50 -8.18 23.85
CA HIS A 638 3.96 -9.44 23.33
C HIS A 638 4.84 -10.64 23.68
N ASP A 639 5.65 -10.54 24.74
CA ASP A 639 6.35 -11.66 25.34
C ASP A 639 5.37 -12.41 26.26
N TYR A 640 4.83 -13.52 25.75
CA TYR A 640 3.86 -14.32 26.48
C TYR A 640 4.50 -15.29 27.47
N GLU A 641 5.82 -15.39 27.52
CA GLU A 641 6.52 -16.08 28.61
C GLU A 641 6.60 -15.22 29.89
N ARG A 642 6.18 -13.96 29.81
CA ARG A 642 6.13 -13.02 30.94
C ARG A 642 4.74 -12.44 31.20
N ALA A 643 3.84 -12.55 30.23
CA ALA A 643 2.46 -12.08 30.36
C ALA A 643 1.65 -12.93 31.35
N PRO A 644 0.64 -12.37 32.03
CA PRO A 644 -0.25 -13.17 32.88
C PRO A 644 -1.01 -14.23 32.06
N VAL A 645 -1.26 -15.38 32.66
CA VAL A 645 -2.12 -16.44 32.09
C VAL A 645 -3.48 -16.37 32.78
N LEU A 646 -4.53 -16.01 32.04
CA LEU A 646 -5.86 -15.79 32.57
C LEU A 646 -6.81 -16.97 32.29
N ALA A 647 -6.58 -17.71 31.22
CA ALA A 647 -7.37 -18.90 30.88
C ALA A 647 -7.16 -20.04 31.89
N ARG A 648 -8.24 -20.78 32.18
CA ARG A 648 -8.26 -21.96 33.07
C ARG A 648 -8.68 -23.22 32.32
N CYS A 649 -7.96 -23.53 31.24
CA CYS A 649 -8.26 -24.67 30.38
C CYS A 649 -7.04 -25.59 30.19
N PRO A 650 -7.22 -26.85 29.73
CA PRO A 650 -6.10 -27.70 29.35
C PRO A 650 -5.33 -27.12 28.15
N VAL A 651 -4.00 -27.09 28.26
CA VAL A 651 -3.10 -26.60 27.20
C VAL A 651 -2.09 -27.69 26.86
N GLU A 652 -1.89 -27.94 25.58
CA GLU A 652 -0.91 -28.88 25.04
C GLU A 652 0.05 -28.12 24.12
N ILE A 653 1.35 -28.25 24.36
CA ILE A 653 2.41 -27.63 23.56
C ILE A 653 3.13 -28.73 22.80
N VAL A 654 3.28 -28.56 21.49
CA VAL A 654 3.94 -29.51 20.60
C VAL A 654 5.03 -28.80 19.80
N ALA A 655 6.22 -29.38 19.70
CA ALA A 655 7.29 -28.90 18.82
C ALA A 655 7.86 -30.05 17.97
N GLY A 656 8.40 -29.74 16.79
CA GLY A 656 9.10 -30.71 15.96
C GLY A 656 10.48 -31.04 16.52
N GLY A 657 10.85 -32.33 16.56
CA GLY A 657 12.16 -32.76 17.06
C GLY A 657 13.35 -32.38 16.19
N GLN A 658 13.11 -31.93 14.95
CA GLN A 658 14.13 -31.39 14.04
C GLN A 658 14.13 -29.85 13.99
N GLU A 659 13.36 -29.18 14.86
CA GLU A 659 13.43 -27.73 15.00
C GLU A 659 14.73 -27.29 15.71
N PRO A 660 15.19 -26.05 15.49
CA PRO A 660 16.35 -25.53 16.21
C PRO A 660 16.16 -25.59 17.73
N THR A 661 17.23 -25.91 18.46
CA THR A 661 17.19 -26.13 19.91
C THR A 661 16.58 -24.95 20.68
N HIS A 662 16.89 -23.72 20.29
CA HIS A 662 16.34 -22.52 20.93
C HIS A 662 14.85 -22.32 20.64
N TRP A 663 14.34 -22.87 19.53
CA TRP A 663 12.92 -22.86 19.20
C TRP A 663 12.16 -23.88 20.08
N ILE A 664 12.71 -25.08 20.21
CA ILE A 664 12.22 -26.12 21.12
C ILE A 664 12.25 -25.61 22.57
N ASP A 665 13.31 -24.92 22.98
CA ASP A 665 13.44 -24.32 24.31
C ASP A 665 12.28 -23.37 24.65
N GLN A 666 11.82 -22.52 23.71
CA GLN A 666 10.65 -21.66 23.95
C GLN A 666 9.40 -22.46 24.34
N SER A 667 9.22 -23.65 23.75
CA SER A 667 8.10 -24.52 24.07
C SER A 667 8.15 -25.02 25.51
N PHE A 668 9.35 -25.34 26.02
CA PHE A 668 9.54 -25.72 27.42
C PHE A 668 9.43 -24.52 28.37
N ARG A 669 9.98 -23.35 28.01
CA ARG A 669 9.87 -22.13 28.82
C ARG A 669 8.42 -21.67 28.97
N TYR A 670 7.66 -21.65 27.88
CA TYR A 670 6.24 -21.29 27.94
C TYR A 670 5.42 -22.32 28.71
N ALA A 671 5.73 -23.61 28.59
CA ALA A 671 5.09 -24.63 29.43
C ALA A 671 5.38 -24.45 30.91
N HIS A 672 6.63 -24.14 31.26
CA HIS A 672 7.00 -23.81 32.63
C HIS A 672 6.21 -22.59 33.13
N HIS A 673 6.10 -21.54 32.31
CA HIS A 673 5.30 -20.35 32.59
C HIS A 673 3.81 -20.67 32.84
N LEU A 674 3.20 -21.53 32.02
CA LEU A 674 1.84 -22.01 32.27
C LEU A 674 1.73 -22.78 33.59
N ALA A 675 2.73 -23.61 33.92
CA ALA A 675 2.76 -24.39 35.15
C ALA A 675 2.88 -23.52 36.41
N THR A 676 3.72 -22.48 36.38
CA THR A 676 3.84 -21.52 37.50
C THR A 676 2.56 -20.70 37.70
N HIS A 677 1.72 -20.59 36.67
CA HIS A 677 0.40 -19.96 36.75
C HIS A 677 -0.73 -20.96 37.11
N GLY A 678 -0.39 -22.18 37.52
CA GLY A 678 -1.32 -23.17 38.05
C GLY A 678 -2.03 -24.04 37.01
N LEU A 679 -1.57 -24.03 35.75
CA LEU A 679 -2.05 -24.97 34.74
C LEU A 679 -1.18 -26.24 34.74
N GLY A 680 -1.70 -27.36 34.23
CA GLY A 680 -0.93 -28.58 34.01
C GLY A 680 -0.70 -28.82 32.51
N PRO A 681 0.22 -28.08 31.85
CA PRO A 681 0.40 -28.18 30.41
C PRO A 681 1.09 -29.49 30.03
N GLY A 682 0.64 -30.11 28.94
CA GLY A 682 1.42 -31.15 28.27
C GLY A 682 2.47 -30.53 27.36
N VAL A 683 3.67 -31.11 27.29
CA VAL A 683 4.72 -30.71 26.33
C VAL A 683 5.21 -31.95 25.60
N ARG A 684 5.24 -31.89 24.27
CA ARG A 684 5.70 -32.99 23.42
C ARG A 684 6.66 -32.46 22.36
N VAL A 685 7.73 -33.21 22.12
CA VAL A 685 8.63 -32.99 20.99
C VAL A 685 8.47 -34.18 20.06
N THR A 686 7.86 -33.99 18.89
CA THR A 686 7.60 -35.11 17.97
C THR A 686 8.85 -35.43 17.14
N PRO A 687 9.46 -36.61 17.29
CA PRO A 687 10.66 -36.98 16.53
C PRO A 687 10.39 -37.00 15.03
N GLY A 688 11.38 -36.59 14.24
CA GLY A 688 11.32 -36.69 12.78
C GLY A 688 10.53 -35.60 12.06
N PHE A 689 9.92 -34.67 12.80
CA PHE A 689 9.24 -33.50 12.22
C PHE A 689 10.07 -32.23 12.43
N ASN A 690 10.13 -31.39 11.41
CA ASN A 690 10.62 -30.03 11.43
C ASN A 690 9.46 -29.01 11.55
N HIS A 691 9.81 -27.73 11.53
CA HIS A 691 8.86 -26.62 11.73
C HIS A 691 7.70 -26.60 10.72
N PHE A 692 7.89 -27.12 9.50
CA PHE A 692 6.91 -27.03 8.41
C PHE A 692 6.13 -28.32 8.19
N ASP A 693 6.74 -29.49 8.34
CA ASP A 693 6.07 -30.78 8.11
C ASP A 693 5.31 -31.29 9.34
N ILE A 694 5.53 -30.71 10.54
CA ILE A 694 4.69 -30.98 11.71
C ILE A 694 3.20 -30.73 11.44
N MET A 695 2.88 -29.80 10.54
CA MET A 695 1.51 -29.54 10.10
C MET A 695 0.89 -30.71 9.30
N ASN A 696 1.70 -31.62 8.76
CA ASN A 696 1.20 -32.82 8.09
C ASN A 696 0.48 -33.75 9.06
N GLN A 697 0.70 -33.62 10.37
CA GLN A 697 -0.03 -34.38 11.36
C GLN A 697 -1.55 -34.15 11.29
N TYR A 698 -2.04 -33.02 10.81
CA TYR A 698 -3.48 -32.83 10.57
C TYR A 698 -4.06 -33.73 9.48
N GLN A 699 -3.23 -34.34 8.61
CA GLN A 699 -3.68 -35.24 7.55
C GLN A 699 -3.72 -36.71 7.98
N ASP A 700 -3.02 -37.06 9.06
CA ASP A 700 -2.94 -38.43 9.56
C ASP A 700 -3.87 -38.58 10.78
N PRO A 701 -4.94 -39.40 10.70
CA PRO A 701 -5.89 -39.63 11.79
C PRO A 701 -5.23 -40.19 13.06
N ASP A 702 -4.05 -40.81 12.93
CA ASP A 702 -3.30 -41.42 14.02
C ASP A 702 -2.18 -40.54 14.58
N SER A 703 -2.04 -39.31 14.09
CA SER A 703 -1.01 -38.40 14.56
C SER A 703 -1.27 -37.88 15.99
N ASP A 704 -0.20 -37.53 16.68
CA ASP A 704 -0.29 -36.99 18.03
C ASP A 704 -1.02 -35.65 18.05
N VAL A 705 -0.68 -34.72 17.15
CA VAL A 705 -1.30 -33.39 17.09
C VAL A 705 -2.81 -33.51 16.87
N LEU A 706 -3.24 -34.32 15.91
CA LEU A 706 -4.67 -34.44 15.62
C LEU A 706 -5.43 -35.10 16.77
N ARG A 707 -4.87 -36.15 17.38
CA ARG A 707 -5.48 -36.79 18.57
C ARG A 707 -5.62 -35.80 19.74
N LEU A 708 -4.65 -34.91 19.95
CA LEU A 708 -4.73 -33.88 21.00
C LEU A 708 -5.85 -32.89 20.71
N VAL A 709 -5.93 -32.40 19.47
CA VAL A 709 -6.99 -31.47 19.04
C VAL A 709 -8.37 -32.11 19.19
N LEU A 710 -8.56 -33.33 18.66
CA LEU A 710 -9.81 -34.09 18.76
C LEU A 710 -10.21 -34.31 20.23
N ARG A 711 -9.25 -34.70 21.08
CA ARG A 711 -9.49 -34.96 22.51
C ARG A 711 -9.95 -33.69 23.24
N LEU A 712 -9.32 -32.55 22.98
CA LEU A 712 -9.70 -31.29 23.64
C LEU A 712 -11.05 -30.77 23.13
N ALA A 713 -11.28 -30.79 21.81
CA ALA A 713 -12.54 -30.38 21.21
C ALA A 713 -13.72 -31.27 21.62
N SER A 714 -13.49 -32.57 21.78
CA SER A 714 -14.51 -33.54 22.21
C SER A 714 -14.80 -33.46 23.71
N LYS A 715 -13.80 -33.19 24.56
CA LYS A 715 -14.03 -33.01 26.01
C LYS A 715 -14.81 -31.76 26.38
N ALA A 716 -14.84 -30.76 25.50
CA ALA A 716 -15.77 -29.65 25.65
C ALA A 716 -17.25 -30.08 25.54
N SER A 717 -17.57 -31.35 25.24
CA SER A 717 -18.96 -31.89 25.19
C SER A 717 -19.59 -32.20 26.55
N THR A 718 -18.82 -32.19 27.63
CA THR A 718 -19.25 -32.52 28.99
C THR A 718 -19.01 -31.34 29.89
#